data_AF-A0A4V2Z6V1-F1
#
_entry.id   AF-A0A4V2Z6V1-F1
#
_cell.length_a   1.000
_cell.length_b   1.000
_cell.length_c   1.000
_cell.angle_alpha   90.00
_cell.angle_beta   90.00
_cell.angle_gamma   90.00
#
_symmetry.space_group_name_H-M   'P 1'
#
loop_
_entity.id
_entity.type
_entity.pdbx_description
1 polymer ?
#
loop_
_entity_poly.entity_id
_entity_poly.type
_entity_poly.pdbx_seq_one_letter_code
_entity_poly.pdbx_strand_id
1 'polypeptide(L)'
;MSRNAARLAAVAAVTVSSGALVAVPPAMADIGTEMKLVCSGESGTHRVGLRIDTTVPSSGAVGEPVQLGTVRVDVALPAGLADEVLAKAPGGASAPPPVTGVEPVPALGGVARVRAAVREPGREMHGGWPAFALAATPSRGDGTVHLTGSGVAPPVVPRSPGGLSWAIGDVGLSLVPGQGAAEAGAEEAGLSMRCAAENETVIGNVRVRRGTGTQAPGARIEAPSQAAAQQQEVCEEIPAPGLDPRYALNDADALNQIFEDPPVPATGLTKVEGPGLPYCIGAVGFVNIKKAGNAVPVSAETLLRRGVTTYRATNQLTGPNYLEQLGYIVNRTDPVPGTVLGFGFMPTRAVAETIQVGAPGAGASDPITGNLRLMGLRKPDEPTDVLDETGIKVASYVRVKAGKAEVNGVPLDLGDACTTGSTLLSAESFLGNQFTGVLNPDLGQTAIVKDLEIPAFSGCGEGEDLSPLLTASISGSGNYVNLESGRWCNGATGSGCDDNAAPLPETWTIRPGGNVTAVAKPFTLNNLFGTAGLRCESATMRFRLDAKHWTPRFMLAKARMSFDGCELRAADNTVRPVDVSQDGELWLNGVLVREDGRVDLTVNGVKINATGENADGTKCQARMTGLFTDGFFPIVYSEGPGSFSGTYDNGTHVLSSTPGTSLNYSPESTCAVSGFVKNQRLGQGSADFVLDPPQQITQP
;
A
#
# COMPACT_ATOMS: atom_id res chain seq x y z
N MET A 1 -42.70 -52.41 -53.12
CA MET A 1 -42.41 -53.85 -53.00
C MET A 1 -41.15 -54.03 -52.16
N SER A 2 -41.20 -55.02 -51.25
CA SER A 2 -40.13 -55.66 -50.44
C SER A 2 -39.16 -54.78 -49.63
N ARG A 3 -39.18 -54.80 -48.29
CA ARG A 3 -38.81 -55.88 -47.35
C ARG A 3 -37.29 -56.08 -47.18
N ASN A 4 -36.90 -55.98 -45.91
CA ASN A 4 -35.84 -56.72 -45.20
C ASN A 4 -34.39 -56.39 -45.59
N ALA A 5 -33.63 -55.71 -44.74
CA ALA A 5 -33.01 -56.18 -43.50
C ALA A 5 -31.69 -56.95 -43.73
N ALA A 6 -30.65 -56.39 -43.10
CA ALA A 6 -29.55 -57.07 -42.43
C ALA A 6 -28.40 -57.66 -43.30
N ARG A 7 -27.23 -57.01 -43.30
CA ARG A 7 -26.08 -57.30 -42.40
C ARG A 7 -24.76 -56.74 -42.94
N LEU A 8 -24.06 -56.05 -42.04
CA LEU A 8 -22.60 -56.03 -41.81
C LEU A 8 -21.67 -55.38 -42.85
N ALA A 9 -21.28 -54.16 -42.47
CA ALA A 9 -19.92 -53.71 -42.25
C ALA A 9 -19.01 -53.35 -43.44
N ALA A 10 -18.23 -52.30 -43.17
CA ALA A 10 -17.03 -51.81 -43.85
C ALA A 10 -17.21 -50.61 -44.80
N VAL A 11 -16.75 -49.47 -44.28
CA VAL A 11 -15.86 -48.51 -44.98
C VAL A 11 -16.50 -47.47 -45.92
N ALA A 12 -16.11 -46.22 -45.62
CA ALA A 12 -15.98 -45.07 -46.51
C ALA A 12 -17.24 -44.29 -46.94
N ALA A 13 -17.56 -43.28 -46.14
CA ALA A 13 -18.05 -41.96 -46.59
C ALA A 13 -17.45 -40.96 -45.56
N VAL A 14 -16.75 -39.87 -45.87
CA VAL A 14 -16.70 -38.99 -47.04
C VAL A 14 -15.32 -38.31 -47.03
N THR A 15 -14.61 -38.30 -48.16
CA THR A 15 -13.38 -37.51 -48.36
C THR A 15 -13.66 -36.21 -49.10
N VAL A 16 -13.33 -35.13 -48.39
CA VAL A 16 -12.49 -34.00 -48.82
C VAL A 16 -13.06 -33.02 -49.85
N SER A 17 -13.83 -32.09 -49.31
CA SER A 17 -13.80 -30.67 -49.66
C SER A 17 -12.44 -30.07 -49.28
N SER A 18 -11.79 -29.40 -50.24
CA SER A 18 -10.51 -28.70 -50.08
C SER A 18 -10.72 -27.20 -50.27
N GLY A 19 -10.22 -26.38 -49.32
CA GLY A 19 -10.22 -24.91 -49.48
C GLY A 19 -10.14 -24.06 -48.22
N ALA A 20 -9.06 -24.22 -47.44
CA ALA A 20 -8.41 -23.19 -46.60
C ALA A 20 -9.23 -22.43 -45.53
N LEU A 21 -9.36 -23.02 -44.35
CA LEU A 21 -9.05 -22.35 -43.07
C LEU A 21 -8.34 -23.40 -42.20
N VAL A 22 -7.17 -23.06 -41.68
CA VAL A 22 -6.44 -23.88 -40.70
C VAL A 22 -7.38 -24.09 -39.51
N ALA A 23 -7.85 -25.32 -39.36
CA ALA A 23 -8.59 -25.76 -38.19
C ALA A 23 -7.62 -25.77 -37.01
N VAL A 24 -7.64 -24.70 -36.22
CA VAL A 24 -7.16 -24.77 -34.83
C VAL A 24 -8.12 -25.74 -34.12
N PRO A 25 -7.63 -26.84 -33.53
CA PRO A 25 -8.51 -27.82 -32.89
C PRO A 25 -9.39 -27.15 -31.82
N PRO A 26 -10.68 -27.53 -31.72
CA PRO A 26 -11.55 -27.04 -30.67
C PRO A 26 -11.05 -27.53 -29.31
N ALA A 27 -11.30 -26.68 -28.31
CA ALA A 27 -10.92 -26.83 -26.91
C ALA A 27 -10.99 -28.27 -26.37
N MET A 28 -9.84 -28.76 -25.91
CA MET A 28 -9.66 -29.51 -24.66
C MET A 28 -8.16 -29.55 -24.39
N ALA A 29 -7.68 -28.63 -23.54
CA ALA A 29 -6.46 -28.85 -22.81
C ALA A 29 -6.77 -28.43 -21.37
N ASP A 30 -6.86 -29.42 -20.48
CA ASP A 30 -6.39 -29.21 -19.11
C ASP A 30 -4.94 -28.75 -19.25
N ILE A 31 -4.72 -27.44 -19.20
CA ILE A 31 -3.37 -26.90 -19.27
C ILE A 31 -2.81 -27.00 -17.86
N GLY A 32 -2.26 -28.16 -17.54
CA GLY A 32 -1.28 -28.35 -16.48
C GLY A 32 0.10 -28.33 -17.11
N THR A 33 0.59 -27.15 -17.52
CA THR A 33 1.93 -27.07 -18.10
C THR A 33 2.96 -27.05 -16.99
N GLU A 34 3.77 -28.11 -16.93
CA GLU A 34 4.94 -28.16 -16.08
C GLU A 34 6.07 -27.35 -16.74
N MET A 35 6.47 -26.27 -16.06
CA MET A 35 7.55 -25.39 -16.45
C MET A 35 8.78 -25.72 -15.62
N LYS A 36 9.95 -25.72 -16.26
CA LYS A 36 11.23 -25.79 -15.56
C LYS A 36 11.75 -24.37 -15.37
N LEU A 37 11.84 -23.96 -14.11
CA LEU A 37 12.38 -22.69 -13.70
C LEU A 37 13.82 -22.84 -13.26
N VAL A 38 14.64 -21.85 -13.59
CA VAL A 38 15.97 -21.66 -13.05
C VAL A 38 15.89 -20.54 -12.03
N CYS A 39 15.99 -20.88 -10.75
CA CYS A 39 15.88 -19.98 -9.61
C CYS A 39 17.26 -19.62 -9.07
N SER A 40 17.61 -18.34 -9.07
CA SER A 40 18.82 -17.80 -8.45
C SER A 40 18.49 -17.17 -7.09
N GLY A 41 19.22 -17.59 -6.06
CA GLY A 41 19.18 -17.03 -4.70
C GLY A 41 20.59 -16.86 -4.12
N GLU A 42 20.68 -16.53 -2.83
CA GLU A 42 21.95 -16.28 -2.14
C GLU A 42 22.88 -17.50 -2.10
N SER A 43 22.31 -18.71 -2.12
CA SER A 43 23.04 -19.99 -2.06
C SER A 43 23.43 -20.56 -3.43
N GLY A 44 22.96 -19.97 -4.52
CA GLY A 44 23.26 -20.41 -5.88
C GLY A 44 22.02 -20.53 -6.76
N THR A 45 22.15 -21.36 -7.80
CA THR A 45 21.12 -21.55 -8.82
C THR A 45 20.52 -22.95 -8.71
N HIS A 46 19.19 -23.04 -8.62
CA HIS A 46 18.44 -24.29 -8.47
C HIS A 46 17.43 -24.45 -9.60
N ARG A 47 17.16 -25.69 -9.98
CA ARG A 47 16.06 -26.02 -10.89
C ARG A 47 14.80 -26.32 -10.08
N VAL A 48 13.74 -25.58 -10.34
CA VAL A 48 12.44 -25.70 -9.65
C VAL A 48 11.38 -26.00 -10.69
N GLY A 49 10.54 -27.00 -10.44
CA GLY A 49 9.37 -27.25 -11.26
C GLY A 49 8.24 -26.31 -10.87
N LEU A 50 7.54 -25.74 -11.83
CA LEU A 50 6.32 -24.97 -11.61
C LEU A 50 5.23 -25.53 -12.50
N ARG A 51 4.15 -26.01 -11.92
CA ARG A 51 2.95 -26.37 -12.64
C ARG A 51 1.86 -25.36 -12.32
N ILE A 52 1.23 -24.84 -13.37
CA ILE A 52 0.07 -23.96 -13.26
C ILE A 52 -1.10 -24.66 -13.92
N ASP A 53 -2.18 -24.83 -13.16
CA ASP A 53 -3.45 -25.37 -13.65
C ASP A 53 -4.52 -24.28 -13.54
N THR A 54 -5.24 -24.01 -14.63
CA THR A 54 -6.37 -23.07 -14.64
C THR A 54 -7.34 -23.41 -15.77
N THR A 55 -8.60 -23.02 -15.65
CA THR A 55 -9.58 -23.12 -16.73
C THR A 55 -9.58 -21.85 -17.57
N VAL A 56 -9.43 -22.01 -18.88
CA VAL A 56 -9.38 -20.90 -19.84
C VAL A 56 -10.69 -20.85 -20.61
N PRO A 57 -11.40 -19.71 -20.66
CA PRO A 57 -12.60 -19.58 -21.49
C PRO A 57 -12.32 -19.90 -22.97
N SER A 58 -13.25 -20.55 -23.65
CA SER A 58 -13.06 -20.89 -25.07
C SER A 58 -13.25 -19.70 -26.02
N SER A 59 -13.92 -18.63 -25.56
CA SER A 59 -14.13 -17.39 -26.30
C SER A 59 -14.41 -16.20 -25.38
N GLY A 60 -14.18 -14.99 -25.90
CA GLY A 60 -14.59 -13.72 -25.30
C GLY A 60 -15.08 -12.73 -26.35
N ALA A 61 -15.53 -11.56 -25.93
CA ALA A 61 -15.93 -10.47 -26.82
C ALA A 61 -15.16 -9.19 -26.50
N VAL A 62 -14.96 -8.35 -27.52
CA VAL A 62 -14.36 -7.02 -27.33
C VAL A 62 -15.22 -6.21 -26.36
N GLY A 63 -14.58 -5.65 -25.34
CA GLY A 63 -15.25 -4.87 -24.29
C GLY A 63 -15.86 -5.70 -23.15
N GLU A 64 -15.81 -7.04 -23.21
CA GLU A 64 -16.28 -7.92 -22.13
C GLU A 64 -15.09 -8.51 -21.34
N PRO A 65 -15.15 -8.57 -20.01
CA PRO A 65 -14.08 -9.14 -19.21
C PRO A 65 -13.92 -10.64 -19.48
N VAL A 66 -12.72 -11.03 -19.87
CA VAL A 66 -12.30 -12.43 -19.99
C VAL A 66 -11.54 -12.81 -18.72
N GLN A 67 -12.13 -13.73 -17.96
CA GLN A 67 -11.63 -14.15 -16.64
C GLN A 67 -11.15 -15.59 -16.70
N LEU A 68 -9.92 -15.86 -16.26
CA LEU A 68 -9.45 -17.22 -16.04
C LEU A 68 -10.12 -17.82 -14.79
N GLY A 69 -10.29 -19.14 -14.75
CA GLY A 69 -10.70 -19.83 -13.53
C GLY A 69 -9.67 -19.74 -12.42
N THR A 70 -9.92 -20.43 -11.31
CA THR A 70 -8.95 -20.54 -10.22
C THR A 70 -7.61 -21.04 -10.76
N VAL A 71 -6.57 -20.27 -10.51
CA VAL A 71 -5.19 -20.62 -10.82
C VAL A 71 -4.65 -21.42 -9.65
N ARG A 72 -4.25 -22.67 -9.89
CA ARG A 72 -3.50 -23.49 -8.95
C ARG A 72 -2.03 -23.48 -9.35
N VAL A 73 -1.18 -23.33 -8.36
CA VAL A 73 0.27 -23.29 -8.47
C VAL A 73 0.83 -24.46 -7.66
N ASP A 74 1.59 -25.34 -8.31
CA ASP A 74 2.35 -26.42 -7.67
C ASP A 74 3.84 -26.18 -7.97
N VAL A 75 4.61 -25.93 -6.91
CA VAL A 75 6.05 -25.70 -6.97
C VAL A 75 6.79 -26.94 -6.48
N ALA A 76 7.51 -27.59 -7.38
CA ALA A 76 8.31 -28.78 -7.10
C ALA A 76 9.75 -28.36 -6.77
N LEU A 77 10.12 -28.48 -5.50
CA LEU A 77 11.45 -28.15 -5.00
C LEU A 77 12.37 -29.38 -4.97
N PRO A 78 13.63 -29.27 -5.42
CA PRO A 78 14.61 -30.35 -5.25
C PRO A 78 14.97 -30.51 -3.77
N ALA A 79 15.21 -31.75 -3.32
CA ALA A 79 15.53 -32.09 -1.93
C ALA A 79 16.60 -31.16 -1.31
N GLY A 80 17.70 -30.92 -2.01
CA GLY A 80 18.78 -30.08 -1.50
C GLY A 80 18.39 -28.62 -1.25
N LEU A 81 17.40 -28.07 -1.97
CA LEU A 81 16.88 -26.73 -1.71
C LEU A 81 15.94 -26.71 -0.51
N ALA A 82 15.12 -27.75 -0.35
CA ALA A 82 14.26 -27.90 0.83
C ALA A 82 15.09 -28.07 2.11
N ASP A 83 16.13 -28.90 2.07
CA ASP A 83 17.07 -29.10 3.17
C ASP A 83 17.79 -27.81 3.55
N GLU A 84 18.15 -26.97 2.58
CA GLU A 84 18.79 -25.68 2.83
C GLU A 84 17.88 -24.72 3.61
N VAL A 85 16.60 -24.64 3.22
CA VAL A 85 15.63 -23.78 3.93
C VAL A 85 15.41 -24.30 5.35
N LEU A 86 15.32 -25.62 5.53
CA LEU A 86 15.17 -26.22 6.85
C LEU A 86 16.43 -26.06 7.73
N ALA A 87 17.62 -26.05 7.14
CA ALA A 87 18.89 -25.83 7.86
C ALA A 87 19.04 -24.40 8.40
N LYS A 88 18.32 -23.42 7.83
CA LYS A 88 18.27 -22.03 8.31
C LYS A 88 17.29 -21.81 9.47
N ALA A 89 16.53 -22.84 9.88
CA ALA A 89 15.63 -22.72 11.02
C ALA A 89 16.43 -22.48 12.32
N PRO A 90 16.03 -21.51 13.17
CA PRO A 90 16.71 -21.27 14.45
C PRO A 90 16.61 -22.53 15.33
N GLY A 91 17.77 -23.10 15.68
CA GLY A 91 17.85 -24.32 16.48
C GLY A 91 17.29 -24.11 17.88
N GLY A 92 16.19 -24.77 18.23
CA GLY A 92 15.63 -24.62 19.58
C GLY A 92 14.31 -25.32 19.95
N ALA A 93 13.66 -26.08 19.08
CA ALA A 93 12.46 -26.85 19.48
C ALA A 93 12.62 -28.33 19.11
N SER A 94 12.82 -29.17 20.12
CA SER A 94 12.69 -30.62 19.98
C SER A 94 11.31 -30.95 19.42
N ALA A 95 11.27 -31.60 18.26
CA ALA A 95 10.03 -32.12 17.69
C ALA A 95 9.33 -33.04 18.72
N PRO A 96 8.00 -32.93 18.90
CA PRO A 96 7.26 -33.92 19.68
C PRO A 96 7.47 -35.32 19.08
N PRO A 97 7.50 -36.39 19.91
CA PRO A 97 7.76 -37.73 19.43
C PRO A 97 6.77 -38.11 18.33
N PRO A 98 7.24 -38.81 17.26
CA PRO A 98 6.40 -39.16 16.13
C PRO A 98 5.19 -39.99 16.59
N VAL A 99 3.99 -39.55 16.26
CA VAL A 99 2.80 -40.39 16.29
C VAL A 99 3.02 -41.47 15.23
N THR A 100 3.11 -42.73 15.66
CA THR A 100 3.36 -43.88 14.77
C THR A 100 2.29 -43.97 13.69
N GLY A 101 2.66 -43.83 12.42
CA GLY A 101 1.80 -44.13 11.27
C GLY A 101 1.59 -43.01 10.25
N VAL A 102 2.09 -41.79 10.48
CA VAL A 102 2.02 -40.68 9.50
C VAL A 102 3.44 -40.24 9.17
N GLU A 103 3.83 -40.28 7.90
CA GLU A 103 5.12 -39.70 7.48
C GLU A 103 5.13 -38.20 7.84
N PRO A 104 6.19 -37.69 8.49
CA PRO A 104 6.28 -36.28 8.83
C PRO A 104 6.28 -35.45 7.54
N VAL A 105 5.24 -34.65 7.32
CA VAL A 105 5.24 -33.65 6.26
C VAL A 105 6.28 -32.61 6.65
N PRO A 106 7.28 -32.30 5.80
CA PRO A 106 8.23 -31.25 6.11
C PRO A 106 7.47 -29.94 6.32
N ALA A 107 7.68 -29.32 7.48
CA ALA A 107 7.14 -28.00 7.78
C ALA A 107 7.86 -26.99 6.88
N LEU A 108 7.38 -26.81 5.66
CA LEU A 108 7.90 -25.89 4.67
C LEU A 108 6.73 -25.13 4.05
N GLY A 109 6.80 -23.81 4.09
CA GLY A 109 5.82 -22.91 3.48
C GLY A 109 6.51 -21.92 2.56
N GLY A 110 5.72 -21.14 1.83
CA GLY A 110 6.29 -20.11 0.99
C GLY A 110 5.25 -19.22 0.31
N VAL A 111 5.75 -18.36 -0.57
CA VAL A 111 4.94 -17.48 -1.41
C VAL A 111 5.52 -17.49 -2.82
N ALA A 112 4.69 -17.79 -3.82
CA ALA A 112 5.03 -17.60 -5.23
C ALA A 112 4.38 -16.32 -5.78
N ARG A 113 5.16 -15.48 -6.44
CA ARG A 113 4.70 -14.29 -7.18
C ARG A 113 4.91 -14.56 -8.66
N VAL A 114 3.84 -14.88 -9.38
CA VAL A 114 3.89 -15.23 -10.79
C VAL A 114 3.61 -14.00 -11.65
N ARG A 115 4.45 -13.71 -12.63
CA ARG A 115 4.19 -12.65 -13.62
C ARG A 115 3.60 -13.26 -14.89
N ALA A 116 2.41 -12.80 -15.26
CA ALA A 116 1.76 -13.19 -16.50
C ALA A 116 1.75 -12.04 -17.51
N ALA A 117 2.33 -12.26 -18.68
CA ALA A 117 2.17 -11.41 -19.85
C ALA A 117 0.85 -11.76 -20.56
N VAL A 118 0.01 -10.76 -20.76
CA VAL A 118 -1.27 -10.83 -21.45
C VAL A 118 -1.10 -10.19 -22.81
N ARG A 119 -1.22 -10.97 -23.88
CA ARG A 119 -1.01 -10.51 -25.25
C ARG A 119 -2.31 -10.47 -26.01
N GLU A 120 -2.58 -9.35 -26.68
CA GLU A 120 -3.61 -9.20 -27.69
C GLU A 120 -2.97 -8.64 -28.98
N PRO A 121 -3.65 -8.66 -30.14
CA PRO A 121 -3.04 -8.18 -31.39
C PRO A 121 -2.54 -6.73 -31.27
N GLY A 122 -1.23 -6.54 -31.43
CA GLY A 122 -0.59 -5.23 -31.38
C GLY A 122 -0.33 -4.67 -29.98
N ARG A 123 -0.58 -5.44 -28.90
CA ARG A 123 -0.35 -4.99 -27.52
C ARG A 123 0.01 -6.14 -26.57
N GLU A 124 1.02 -5.91 -25.73
CA GLU A 124 1.34 -6.74 -24.57
C GLU A 124 1.07 -5.95 -23.29
N MET A 125 0.44 -6.60 -22.32
CA MET A 125 0.14 -6.05 -21.00
C MET A 125 0.72 -7.00 -19.96
N HIS A 126 1.23 -6.50 -18.84
CA HIS A 126 1.63 -7.36 -17.74
C HIS A 126 0.52 -7.37 -16.70
N GLY A 127 -0.13 -8.52 -16.52
CA GLY A 127 -1.14 -8.73 -15.49
C GLY A 127 -0.46 -9.11 -14.18
N GLY A 128 -0.61 -8.29 -13.14
CA GLY A 128 -0.19 -8.66 -11.80
C GLY A 128 -1.12 -9.74 -11.25
N TRP A 129 -0.67 -10.99 -11.20
CA TRP A 129 -1.37 -12.02 -10.44
C TRP A 129 -1.12 -11.82 -8.94
N PRO A 130 -2.06 -12.22 -8.06
CA PRO A 130 -1.82 -12.18 -6.63
C PRO A 130 -0.64 -13.07 -6.26
N ALA A 131 -0.04 -12.79 -5.11
CA ALA A 131 0.92 -13.70 -4.52
C ALA A 131 0.19 -14.97 -4.04
N PHE A 132 0.71 -16.14 -4.39
CA PHE A 132 0.16 -17.44 -4.03
C PHE A 132 0.86 -17.93 -2.76
N ALA A 133 0.13 -18.01 -1.64
CA ALA A 133 0.61 -18.70 -0.45
C ALA A 133 0.76 -20.20 -0.77
N LEU A 134 1.92 -20.76 -0.46
CA LEU A 134 2.27 -22.14 -0.74
C LEU A 134 2.42 -22.94 0.55
N ALA A 135 1.87 -24.14 0.56
CA ALA A 135 2.02 -25.09 1.66
C ALA A 135 2.54 -26.44 1.15
N ALA A 136 3.42 -27.07 1.92
CA ALA A 136 3.91 -28.41 1.59
C ALA A 136 2.78 -29.43 1.56
N THR A 137 2.78 -30.26 0.52
CA THR A 137 1.92 -31.42 0.40
C THR A 137 2.66 -32.68 0.87
N PRO A 138 1.95 -33.73 1.33
CA PRO A 138 2.59 -34.98 1.73
C PRO A 138 3.50 -35.54 0.63
N SER A 139 4.67 -36.04 1.02
CA SER A 139 5.67 -36.58 0.09
C SER A 139 5.07 -37.68 -0.78
N ARG A 140 5.42 -37.67 -2.07
CA ARG A 140 5.04 -38.72 -3.03
C ARG A 140 6.10 -39.82 -3.17
N GLY A 141 7.15 -39.80 -2.33
CA GLY A 141 8.20 -40.82 -2.29
C GLY A 141 9.33 -40.65 -3.31
N ASP A 142 9.40 -39.53 -4.02
CA ASP A 142 10.42 -39.22 -5.05
C ASP A 142 11.51 -38.25 -4.55
N GLY A 143 11.42 -37.79 -3.30
CA GLY A 143 12.34 -36.81 -2.70
C GLY A 143 12.09 -35.36 -3.13
N THR A 144 11.07 -35.10 -3.94
CA THR A 144 10.66 -33.74 -4.34
C THR A 144 9.67 -33.18 -3.32
N VAL A 145 9.89 -31.95 -2.86
CA VAL A 145 8.93 -31.28 -1.97
C VAL A 145 8.00 -30.42 -2.81
N HIS A 146 6.73 -30.80 -2.85
CA HIS A 146 5.69 -30.07 -3.57
C HIS A 146 5.01 -29.05 -2.66
N LEU A 147 5.11 -27.77 -3.03
CA LEU A 147 4.39 -26.69 -2.37
C LEU A 147 3.24 -26.22 -3.25
N THR A 148 2.00 -26.31 -2.77
CA THR A 148 0.82 -25.94 -3.54
C THR A 148 0.13 -24.69 -3.00
N GLY A 149 -0.36 -23.85 -3.89
CA GLY A 149 -1.17 -22.67 -3.59
C GLY A 149 -2.24 -22.42 -4.65
N SER A 150 -3.23 -21.58 -4.36
CA SER A 150 -4.27 -21.22 -5.33
C SER A 150 -4.73 -19.77 -5.18
N GLY A 151 -5.13 -19.16 -6.29
CA GLY A 151 -5.61 -17.78 -6.34
C GLY A 151 -6.41 -17.51 -7.61
N VAL A 152 -6.95 -16.31 -7.76
CA VAL A 152 -7.71 -15.90 -8.96
C VAL A 152 -6.94 -14.80 -9.67
N ALA A 153 -6.69 -14.97 -10.97
CA ALA A 153 -6.07 -13.94 -11.79
C ALA A 153 -7.05 -12.77 -12.02
N PRO A 154 -6.61 -11.50 -12.16
CA PRO A 154 -7.52 -10.43 -12.56
C PRO A 154 -8.15 -10.65 -13.94
N PRO A 155 -9.39 -10.17 -14.20
CA PRO A 155 -10.01 -10.24 -15.52
C PRO A 155 -9.29 -9.33 -16.51
N VAL A 156 -9.30 -9.71 -17.78
CA VAL A 156 -8.75 -8.89 -18.87
C VAL A 156 -9.87 -8.48 -19.81
N VAL A 157 -10.02 -7.19 -20.07
CA VAL A 157 -10.99 -6.67 -21.06
C VAL A 157 -10.25 -6.45 -22.40
N PRO A 158 -10.48 -7.29 -23.42
CA PRO A 158 -9.82 -7.16 -24.71
C PRO A 158 -10.43 -5.99 -25.49
N ARG A 159 -9.56 -5.21 -26.14
CA ARG A 159 -9.97 -3.99 -26.87
C ARG A 159 -10.11 -4.21 -28.37
N SER A 160 -9.57 -5.31 -28.86
CA SER A 160 -9.60 -5.66 -30.29
C SER A 160 -9.98 -7.12 -30.49
N PRO A 161 -10.66 -7.46 -31.60
CA PRO A 161 -10.95 -8.85 -31.92
C PRO A 161 -9.65 -9.57 -32.31
N GLY A 162 -9.49 -10.82 -31.90
CA GLY A 162 -8.27 -11.59 -32.15
C GLY A 162 -8.00 -12.64 -31.08
N GLY A 163 -6.74 -13.08 -30.99
CA GLY A 163 -6.29 -13.98 -29.93
C GLY A 163 -5.87 -13.20 -28.70
N LEU A 164 -6.39 -13.58 -27.53
CA LEU A 164 -5.93 -13.13 -26.23
C LEU A 164 -5.18 -14.28 -25.56
N SER A 165 -3.93 -14.08 -25.15
CA SER A 165 -3.12 -15.15 -24.56
C SER A 165 -2.45 -14.74 -23.26
N TRP A 166 -2.31 -15.68 -22.32
CA TRP A 166 -1.52 -15.50 -21.10
C TRP A 166 -0.24 -16.31 -21.20
N ALA A 167 0.89 -15.67 -20.93
CA ALA A 167 2.20 -16.27 -21.00
C ALA A 167 2.97 -15.99 -19.71
N ILE A 168 3.74 -16.97 -19.24
CA ILE A 168 4.47 -16.91 -17.98
C ILE A 168 5.95 -17.19 -18.24
N GLY A 169 6.80 -16.35 -17.67
CA GLY A 169 8.27 -16.48 -17.79
C GLY A 169 9.03 -16.17 -16.51
N ASP A 170 8.50 -15.29 -15.65
CA ASP A 170 9.17 -14.82 -14.44
C ASP A 170 8.36 -15.14 -13.18
N VAL A 171 9.04 -15.67 -12.15
CA VAL A 171 8.43 -16.02 -10.87
C VAL A 171 9.35 -15.59 -9.72
N GLY A 172 8.81 -14.88 -8.74
CA GLY A 172 9.49 -14.65 -7.46
C GLY A 172 9.06 -15.73 -6.46
N LEU A 173 10.01 -16.41 -5.82
CA LEU A 173 9.72 -17.45 -4.84
C LEU A 173 10.33 -17.07 -3.50
N SER A 174 9.54 -17.07 -2.43
CA SER A 174 10.02 -16.91 -1.06
C SER A 174 9.66 -18.15 -0.25
N LEU A 175 10.63 -18.79 0.38
CA LEU A 175 10.47 -20.04 1.14
C LEU A 175 10.78 -19.79 2.61
N VAL A 176 9.98 -20.38 3.50
CA VAL A 176 10.16 -20.27 4.95
C VAL A 176 9.96 -21.64 5.61
N PRO A 177 10.70 -21.94 6.70
CA PRO A 177 10.36 -23.06 7.57
C PRO A 177 8.94 -22.89 8.15
N GLY A 178 8.18 -23.97 8.20
CA GLY A 178 6.80 -24.01 8.70
C GLY A 178 6.71 -23.89 10.23
N GLN A 179 5.49 -23.63 10.71
CA GLN A 179 5.18 -23.15 12.07
C GLN A 179 5.83 -23.96 13.20
N GLY A 180 6.56 -23.23 14.05
CA GLY A 180 7.33 -23.71 15.21
C GLY A 180 8.41 -22.73 15.65
N ALA A 181 8.86 -21.83 14.75
CA ALA A 181 9.70 -20.69 15.09
C ALA A 181 8.85 -19.52 15.60
N ALA A 182 9.15 -19.01 16.78
CA ALA A 182 8.51 -17.84 17.36
C ALA A 182 8.55 -16.64 16.38
N GLU A 183 7.48 -15.83 16.39
CA GLU A 183 7.21 -14.70 15.49
C GLU A 183 8.30 -13.60 15.43
N ALA A 184 9.34 -13.68 16.26
CA ALA A 184 10.43 -12.69 16.30
C ALA A 184 11.64 -13.02 15.39
N GLY A 185 11.71 -14.19 14.74
CA GLY A 185 12.88 -14.61 13.95
C GLY A 185 12.61 -15.21 12.57
N ALA A 186 11.35 -15.30 12.13
CA ALA A 186 10.99 -15.95 10.87
C ALA A 186 11.32 -15.12 9.61
N GLU A 187 11.43 -13.79 9.74
CA GLU A 187 11.70 -12.89 8.61
C GLU A 187 13.17 -12.90 8.18
N GLU A 188 14.12 -13.16 9.10
CA GLU A 188 15.56 -13.29 8.81
C GLU A 188 15.96 -14.69 8.29
N ALA A 189 15.14 -15.72 8.50
CA ALA A 189 15.43 -17.11 8.13
C ALA A 189 14.86 -17.56 6.77
N GLY A 190 14.12 -16.67 6.07
CA GLY A 190 13.50 -16.97 4.78
C GLY A 190 14.46 -16.91 3.59
N LEU A 191 14.33 -17.82 2.63
CA LEU A 191 15.07 -17.79 1.37
C LEU A 191 14.22 -17.13 0.28
N SER A 192 14.68 -16.00 -0.27
CA SER A 192 14.05 -15.37 -1.43
C SER A 192 14.85 -15.65 -2.70
N MET A 193 14.15 -16.02 -3.77
CA MET A 193 14.73 -16.42 -5.05
C MET A 193 13.99 -15.75 -6.20
N ARG A 194 14.74 -15.46 -7.26
CA ARG A 194 14.18 -15.05 -8.56
C ARG A 194 14.30 -16.21 -9.53
N CYS A 195 13.19 -16.59 -10.12
CA CYS A 195 13.07 -17.73 -11.01
C CYS A 195 12.69 -17.24 -12.40
N ALA A 196 13.41 -17.73 -13.41
CA ALA A 196 13.08 -17.51 -14.81
C ALA A 196 12.89 -18.85 -15.51
N ALA A 197 11.86 -18.96 -16.36
CA ALA A 197 11.68 -20.11 -17.23
C ALA A 197 12.70 -20.07 -18.37
N GLU A 198 13.18 -21.24 -18.82
CA GLU A 198 14.06 -21.32 -19.99
C GLU A 198 13.38 -20.78 -21.26
N ASN A 199 12.06 -20.96 -21.36
CA ASN A 199 11.22 -20.35 -22.38
C ASN A 199 9.91 -19.87 -21.75
N GLU A 200 9.42 -18.74 -22.22
CA GLU A 200 8.09 -18.25 -21.84
C GLU A 200 7.02 -19.25 -22.31
N THR A 201 6.10 -19.57 -21.42
CA THR A 201 5.09 -20.62 -21.65
C THR A 201 3.71 -20.01 -21.73
N VAL A 202 3.01 -20.22 -22.84
CA VAL A 202 1.61 -19.79 -23.01
C VAL A 202 0.69 -20.78 -22.29
N ILE A 203 0.02 -20.31 -21.25
CA ILE A 203 -0.85 -21.12 -20.38
C ILE A 203 -2.33 -21.04 -20.74
N GLY A 204 -2.70 -20.17 -21.68
CA GLY A 204 -4.09 -20.05 -22.13
C GLY A 204 -4.25 -19.15 -23.33
N ASN A 205 -5.20 -19.48 -24.20
CA ASN A 205 -5.59 -18.70 -25.37
C ASN A 205 -7.11 -18.60 -25.45
N VAL A 206 -7.63 -17.38 -25.61
CA VAL A 206 -9.06 -17.10 -25.77
C VAL A 206 -9.26 -16.40 -27.11
N ARG A 207 -10.28 -16.82 -27.87
CA ARG A 207 -10.67 -16.14 -29.10
C ARG A 207 -11.65 -15.01 -28.82
N VAL A 208 -11.25 -13.77 -29.08
CA VAL A 208 -12.05 -12.57 -28.91
C VAL A 208 -12.79 -12.21 -30.20
N ARG A 209 -14.12 -12.13 -30.15
CA ARG A 209 -14.98 -11.76 -31.28
C ARG A 209 -15.41 -10.29 -31.19
N ARG A 210 -15.75 -9.66 -32.33
CA ARG A 210 -16.48 -8.37 -32.30
C ARG A 210 -17.88 -8.63 -31.76
N GLY A 211 -18.31 -7.84 -30.78
CA GLY A 211 -19.69 -7.90 -30.29
C GLY A 211 -20.67 -7.68 -31.43
N THR A 212 -21.59 -8.63 -31.65
CA THR A 212 -22.69 -8.47 -32.60
C THR A 212 -23.78 -7.69 -31.89
N GLY A 213 -23.87 -6.38 -32.17
CA GLY A 213 -24.98 -5.55 -31.73
C GLY A 213 -26.30 -6.05 -32.32
N THR A 214 -27.01 -6.90 -31.59
CA THR A 214 -28.44 -7.17 -31.80
C THR A 214 -29.02 -7.57 -30.45
N GLN A 215 -29.73 -6.64 -29.81
CA GLN A 215 -30.48 -6.89 -28.57
C GLN A 215 -31.56 -7.95 -28.82
N ALA A 216 -31.45 -9.10 -28.17
CA ALA A 216 -32.57 -10.00 -27.97
C ALA A 216 -33.46 -9.47 -26.83
N PRO A 217 -34.79 -9.35 -27.02
CA PRO A 217 -35.68 -8.93 -25.95
C PRO A 217 -36.00 -10.12 -25.04
N GLY A 218 -35.69 -10.00 -23.74
CA GLY A 218 -36.28 -10.85 -22.70
C GLY A 218 -35.38 -11.94 -22.10
N ALA A 219 -34.21 -11.57 -21.58
CA ALA A 219 -33.57 -12.24 -20.43
C ALA A 219 -32.56 -11.25 -19.81
N ARG A 220 -32.96 -10.51 -18.78
CA ARG A 220 -31.99 -9.79 -17.94
C ARG A 220 -31.29 -10.83 -17.07
N ILE A 221 -30.13 -11.28 -17.53
CA ILE A 221 -29.06 -11.65 -16.62
C ILE A 221 -28.26 -10.36 -16.47
N GLU A 222 -28.43 -9.70 -15.32
CA GLU A 222 -27.55 -8.61 -14.92
C GLU A 222 -26.12 -9.14 -14.99
N ALA A 223 -25.29 -8.53 -15.85
CA ALA A 223 -23.85 -8.64 -15.68
C ALA A 223 -23.54 -8.36 -14.21
N PRO A 224 -22.57 -9.04 -13.57
CA PRO A 224 -21.95 -8.44 -12.41
C PRO A 224 -21.33 -7.16 -12.97
N SER A 225 -22.00 -6.04 -12.76
CA SER A 225 -21.31 -4.77 -12.72
C SER A 225 -20.12 -5.03 -11.81
N GLN A 226 -18.90 -5.04 -12.36
CA GLN A 226 -17.87 -4.28 -11.67
C GLN A 226 -18.60 -3.02 -11.24
N ALA A 227 -18.64 -2.76 -9.93
CA ALA A 227 -19.20 -1.51 -9.42
C ALA A 227 -18.79 -0.46 -10.43
N ALA A 228 -19.77 0.03 -11.19
CA ALA A 228 -19.55 1.28 -11.86
C ALA A 228 -19.09 2.16 -10.71
N ALA A 229 -17.96 2.85 -10.85
CA ALA A 229 -17.71 4.00 -10.00
C ALA A 229 -19.05 4.72 -9.95
N GLN A 230 -19.72 4.69 -8.78
CA GLN A 230 -21.06 5.24 -8.67
C GLN A 230 -20.93 6.65 -9.23
N GLN A 231 -21.91 7.01 -10.07
CA GLN A 231 -21.99 8.35 -10.66
C GLN A 231 -21.61 9.35 -9.58
N GLN A 232 -20.50 10.07 -9.78
CA GLN A 232 -19.86 11.02 -8.85
C GLN A 232 -20.88 11.55 -7.84
N GLU A 233 -20.95 10.91 -6.67
CA GLU A 233 -21.82 11.40 -5.61
C GLU A 233 -21.23 12.74 -5.17
N VAL A 234 -22.08 13.77 -5.20
CA VAL A 234 -21.73 15.08 -4.68
C VAL A 234 -21.37 14.89 -3.22
N CYS A 235 -20.19 15.38 -2.82
CA CYS A 235 -19.71 15.37 -1.45
C CYS A 235 -20.83 15.78 -0.46
N GLU A 236 -21.42 14.82 0.24
CA GLU A 236 -22.55 15.07 1.13
C GLU A 236 -22.05 15.75 2.42
N GLU A 237 -22.70 16.85 2.83
CA GLU A 237 -22.37 17.51 4.09
C GLU A 237 -23.11 16.86 5.26
N ILE A 238 -22.36 16.44 6.30
CA ILE A 238 -22.99 16.04 7.56
C ILE A 238 -23.37 17.26 8.41
N PRO A 239 -24.53 17.24 9.10
CA PRO A 239 -25.02 18.36 9.90
C PRO A 239 -24.02 18.87 10.94
N ALA A 240 -24.13 20.16 11.30
CA ALA A 240 -23.36 20.75 12.39
C ALA A 240 -23.88 20.27 13.75
N PRO A 241 -23.07 20.31 14.82
CA PRO A 241 -23.52 19.96 16.16
C PRO A 241 -24.77 20.76 16.55
N GLY A 242 -25.76 20.09 17.14
CA GLY A 242 -27.00 20.70 17.61
C GLY A 242 -28.12 20.85 16.57
N LEU A 243 -27.86 20.58 15.28
CA LEU A 243 -28.92 20.55 14.25
C LEU A 243 -29.67 19.21 14.22
N ASP A 244 -28.96 18.10 14.39
CA ASP A 244 -29.52 16.76 14.54
C ASP A 244 -28.70 16.02 15.62
N PRO A 245 -29.32 15.55 16.72
CA PRO A 245 -28.61 14.89 17.82
C PRO A 245 -27.88 13.61 17.39
N ARG A 246 -28.25 13.01 16.26
CA ARG A 246 -27.57 11.83 15.71
C ARG A 246 -26.18 12.15 15.13
N TYR A 247 -25.90 13.42 14.85
CA TYR A 247 -24.65 13.92 14.28
C TYR A 247 -23.92 14.81 15.30
N ALA A 248 -23.31 14.18 16.29
CA ALA A 248 -22.56 14.85 17.36
C ALA A 248 -21.29 14.06 17.69
N LEU A 249 -20.48 14.56 18.63
CA LEU A 249 -19.47 13.72 19.28
C LEU A 249 -20.18 12.61 20.05
N ASN A 250 -19.65 11.39 19.99
CA ASN A 250 -20.25 10.23 20.61
C ASN A 250 -19.63 9.98 21.99
N ASP A 251 -20.44 10.03 23.04
CA ASP A 251 -19.97 9.94 24.42
C ASP A 251 -19.72 8.50 24.90
N ALA A 252 -19.87 7.48 24.05
CA ALA A 252 -19.60 6.10 24.42
C ALA A 252 -18.12 5.91 24.80
N ASP A 253 -17.87 5.31 25.97
CA ASP A 253 -16.52 5.14 26.56
C ASP A 253 -15.46 4.64 25.54
N ALA A 254 -15.78 3.57 24.81
CA ALA A 254 -14.86 2.98 23.82
C ALA A 254 -14.52 3.93 22.65
N LEU A 255 -15.43 4.83 22.26
CA LEU A 255 -15.19 5.84 21.24
C LEU A 255 -14.47 7.06 21.82
N ASN A 256 -14.64 7.35 23.10
CA ASN A 256 -13.98 8.46 23.78
C ASN A 256 -12.52 8.19 24.14
N GLN A 257 -12.11 6.92 24.22
CA GLN A 257 -10.71 6.55 24.49
C GLN A 257 -9.72 7.24 23.54
N ILE A 258 -10.07 7.46 22.27
CA ILE A 258 -9.17 8.15 21.35
C ILE A 258 -8.88 9.58 21.78
N PHE A 259 -9.78 10.25 22.51
CA PHE A 259 -9.62 11.62 23.04
C PHE A 259 -8.77 11.67 24.31
N GLU A 260 -8.64 10.55 25.00
CA GLU A 260 -7.94 10.46 26.28
C GLU A 260 -6.46 10.10 26.11
N ASP A 261 -6.10 9.39 25.04
CA ASP A 261 -4.74 8.91 24.81
C ASP A 261 -4.14 9.36 23.46
N PRO A 262 -3.01 10.10 23.46
CA PRO A 262 -2.37 10.73 24.63
C PRO A 262 -3.25 11.82 25.26
N PRO A 263 -3.03 12.17 26.53
CA PRO A 263 -3.82 13.20 27.22
C PRO A 263 -3.55 14.59 26.62
N VAL A 264 -4.61 15.41 26.57
CA VAL A 264 -4.49 16.82 26.17
C VAL A 264 -3.58 17.56 27.16
N PRO A 265 -2.66 18.42 26.69
CA PRO A 265 -1.78 19.20 27.56
C PRO A 265 -2.58 20.01 28.61
N ALA A 266 -2.20 19.89 29.88
CA ALA A 266 -2.97 20.43 31.00
C ALA A 266 -3.00 21.97 31.07
N THR A 267 -2.02 22.65 30.48
CA THR A 267 -1.85 24.11 30.56
C THR A 267 -1.51 24.71 29.20
N GLY A 268 -1.68 26.03 29.06
CA GLY A 268 -1.29 26.77 27.86
C GLY A 268 -2.22 26.61 26.65
N LEU A 269 -3.30 25.83 26.77
CA LEU A 269 -4.30 25.63 25.73
C LEU A 269 -5.63 26.32 26.05
N THR A 270 -6.30 26.76 25.00
CA THR A 270 -7.70 27.21 25.02
C THR A 270 -8.54 26.23 24.22
N LYS A 271 -9.62 25.72 24.83
CA LYS A 271 -10.67 24.96 24.15
C LYS A 271 -11.59 25.95 23.43
N VAL A 272 -11.81 25.72 22.14
CA VAL A 272 -12.76 26.48 21.31
C VAL A 272 -13.75 25.51 20.71
N GLU A 273 -15.03 25.76 20.96
CA GLU A 273 -16.12 24.99 20.36
C GLU A 273 -16.72 25.79 19.19
N GLY A 274 -17.16 25.07 18.15
CA GLY A 274 -17.72 25.69 16.96
C GLY A 274 -18.46 24.70 16.09
N PRO A 275 -19.01 25.16 14.95
CA PRO A 275 -19.80 24.31 14.06
C PRO A 275 -18.96 23.24 13.35
N GLY A 276 -17.63 23.34 13.35
CA GLY A 276 -16.74 22.47 12.58
C GLY A 276 -16.88 22.65 11.06
N LEU A 277 -15.94 22.06 10.33
CA LEU A 277 -15.85 22.11 8.87
C LEU A 277 -16.24 20.74 8.27
N PRO A 278 -17.18 20.69 7.32
CA PRO A 278 -17.57 19.44 6.65
C PRO A 278 -16.54 19.04 5.58
N TYR A 279 -16.20 17.75 5.55
CA TYR A 279 -15.41 17.14 4.48
C TYR A 279 -15.97 15.78 4.10
N CYS A 280 -15.71 15.35 2.87
CA CYS A 280 -15.80 13.96 2.44
C CYS A 280 -14.41 13.48 1.99
N ILE A 281 -14.16 12.20 2.17
CA ILE A 281 -12.88 11.55 1.86
C ILE A 281 -13.17 10.23 1.15
N GLY A 282 -12.59 10.04 -0.03
CA GLY A 282 -12.54 8.76 -0.72
C GLY A 282 -11.30 8.00 -0.29
N ALA A 283 -11.45 6.73 0.05
CA ALA A 283 -10.35 5.86 0.45
C ALA A 283 -10.47 4.50 -0.21
N VAL A 284 -9.33 3.92 -0.59
CA VAL A 284 -9.26 2.56 -1.10
C VAL A 284 -8.13 1.80 -0.43
N GLY A 285 -8.28 0.50 -0.32
CA GLY A 285 -7.28 -0.33 0.30
C GLY A 285 -7.71 -1.78 0.40
N PHE A 286 -7.35 -2.43 1.50
CA PHE A 286 -7.68 -3.84 1.71
C PHE A 286 -7.89 -4.16 3.18
N VAL A 287 -8.68 -5.20 3.41
CA VAL A 287 -8.81 -5.89 4.69
C VAL A 287 -8.26 -7.30 4.54
N ASN A 288 -7.41 -7.75 5.45
CA ASN A 288 -7.09 -9.19 5.49
C ASN A 288 -8.20 -9.96 6.20
N ILE A 289 -8.36 -11.22 5.82
CA ILE A 289 -9.22 -12.17 6.52
C ILE A 289 -8.29 -13.25 7.07
N LYS A 290 -7.91 -13.10 8.34
CA LYS A 290 -6.88 -13.94 8.96
C LYS A 290 -7.19 -15.43 8.87
N LYS A 291 -8.45 -15.81 9.14
CA LYS A 291 -8.90 -17.21 9.09
C LYS A 291 -8.82 -17.81 7.68
N ALA A 292 -9.13 -17.02 6.65
CA ALA A 292 -9.11 -17.47 5.26
C ALA A 292 -7.73 -17.32 4.59
N GLY A 293 -6.78 -16.64 5.24
CA GLY A 293 -5.43 -16.43 4.71
C GLY A 293 -5.39 -15.58 3.44
N ASN A 294 -6.40 -14.73 3.22
CA ASN A 294 -6.50 -13.87 2.04
C ASN A 294 -6.79 -12.40 2.40
N ALA A 295 -6.87 -11.55 1.39
CA ALA A 295 -7.22 -10.14 1.54
C ALA A 295 -8.30 -9.75 0.53
N VAL A 296 -9.18 -8.84 0.93
CA VAL A 296 -10.31 -8.34 0.14
C VAL A 296 -10.12 -6.84 -0.07
N PRO A 297 -10.23 -6.33 -1.31
CA PRO A 297 -10.18 -4.89 -1.55
C PRO A 297 -11.37 -4.20 -0.88
N VAL A 298 -11.14 -3.00 -0.38
CA VAL A 298 -12.16 -2.15 0.25
C VAL A 298 -12.12 -0.78 -0.40
N SER A 299 -13.29 -0.22 -0.66
CA SER A 299 -13.50 1.17 -1.01
C SER A 299 -14.42 1.78 0.05
N ALA A 300 -14.06 2.96 0.52
CA ALA A 300 -14.78 3.64 1.58
C ALA A 300 -14.93 5.13 1.26
N GLU A 301 -16.08 5.67 1.64
CA GLU A 301 -16.31 7.10 1.73
C GLU A 301 -16.51 7.47 3.20
N THR A 302 -15.76 8.46 3.66
CA THR A 302 -15.90 9.02 5.00
C THR A 302 -16.41 10.44 4.90
N LEU A 303 -17.59 10.70 5.42
CA LEU A 303 -18.07 12.04 5.69
C LEU A 303 -17.63 12.46 7.10
N LEU A 304 -17.12 13.66 7.28
CA LEU A 304 -16.63 14.11 8.58
C LEU A 304 -16.89 15.59 8.85
N ARG A 305 -16.88 15.92 10.14
CA ARG A 305 -16.97 17.29 10.65
C ARG A 305 -15.74 17.56 11.49
N ARG A 306 -14.74 18.25 10.93
CA ARG A 306 -13.46 18.55 11.61
C ARG A 306 -13.58 19.78 12.51
N GLY A 307 -12.95 19.73 13.69
CA GLY A 307 -12.74 20.91 14.52
C GLY A 307 -14.01 21.44 15.18
N VAL A 308 -14.93 20.56 15.53
CA VAL A 308 -16.09 20.86 16.39
C VAL A 308 -15.62 21.34 17.75
N THR A 309 -14.60 20.68 18.29
CA THR A 309 -13.76 21.20 19.38
C THR A 309 -12.35 21.37 18.85
N THR A 310 -11.71 22.50 19.13
CA THR A 310 -10.31 22.74 18.83
C THR A 310 -9.57 23.13 20.09
N TYR A 311 -8.49 22.42 20.41
CA TYR A 311 -7.52 22.86 21.40
C TYR A 311 -6.35 23.52 20.69
N ARG A 312 -6.07 24.76 21.05
CA ARG A 312 -4.97 25.54 20.48
C ARG A 312 -4.27 26.33 21.56
N ALA A 313 -3.02 26.70 21.32
CA ALA A 313 -2.25 27.57 22.20
C ALA A 313 -3.04 28.84 22.59
N THR A 314 -3.19 29.11 23.88
CA THR A 314 -3.83 30.33 24.41
C THR A 314 -3.09 31.57 23.92
N ASN A 315 -1.75 31.51 23.95
CA ASN A 315 -0.89 32.49 23.32
C ASN A 315 -0.31 31.87 22.03
N GLN A 316 -0.66 32.43 20.87
CA GLN A 316 -0.22 31.91 19.57
C GLN A 316 1.29 32.08 19.33
N LEU A 317 1.96 32.95 20.10
CA LEU A 317 3.38 33.23 19.99
C LEU A 317 4.23 32.37 20.93
N THR A 318 3.77 32.14 22.17
CA THR A 318 4.58 31.49 23.22
C THR A 318 3.89 30.30 23.89
N GLY A 319 2.70 29.93 23.43
CA GLY A 319 2.01 28.74 23.92
C GLY A 319 2.52 27.48 23.21
N PRO A 320 2.07 26.31 23.67
CA PRO A 320 2.67 25.04 23.28
C PRO A 320 2.60 24.79 21.78
N ASN A 321 3.54 23.99 21.26
CA ASN A 321 3.55 23.57 19.86
C ASN A 321 2.54 22.42 19.63
N TYR A 322 1.28 22.72 19.90
CA TYR A 322 0.20 21.75 19.93
C TYR A 322 -1.06 22.30 19.27
N LEU A 323 -1.64 21.51 18.38
CA LEU A 323 -2.95 21.71 17.80
C LEU A 323 -3.71 20.40 17.85
N GLU A 324 -4.94 20.46 18.34
CA GLU A 324 -5.83 19.31 18.31
C GLU A 324 -7.22 19.72 17.86
N GLN A 325 -7.82 18.89 17.01
CA GLN A 325 -9.16 19.08 16.49
C GLN A 325 -9.95 17.79 16.69
N LEU A 326 -11.05 17.92 17.43
CA LEU A 326 -12.02 16.85 17.62
C LEU A 326 -13.17 17.05 16.63
N GLY A 327 -13.71 15.92 16.19
CA GLY A 327 -14.78 15.89 15.22
C GLY A 327 -15.52 14.56 15.27
N TYR A 328 -16.44 14.40 14.34
CA TYR A 328 -17.18 13.16 14.17
C TYR A 328 -17.27 12.76 12.71
N ILE A 329 -17.49 11.46 12.49
CA ILE A 329 -17.47 10.83 11.17
C ILE A 329 -18.69 9.95 10.93
N VAL A 330 -19.00 9.75 9.65
CA VAL A 330 -19.87 8.70 9.13
C VAL A 330 -19.15 8.00 7.99
N ASN A 331 -18.85 6.73 8.19
CA ASN A 331 -18.23 5.87 7.20
C ASN A 331 -19.27 5.08 6.41
N ARG A 332 -19.05 5.00 5.10
CA ARG A 332 -19.75 4.13 4.18
C ARG A 332 -18.70 3.33 3.42
N THR A 333 -19.01 2.07 3.12
CA THR A 333 -18.15 1.24 2.26
C THR A 333 -18.94 0.81 1.05
N ASP A 334 -18.29 0.77 -0.10
CA ASP A 334 -18.91 0.24 -1.29
C ASP A 334 -19.08 -1.28 -1.14
N PRO A 335 -20.17 -1.87 -1.64
CA PRO A 335 -20.32 -3.32 -1.70
C PRO A 335 -19.26 -3.92 -2.64
N VAL A 336 -18.18 -4.44 -2.06
CA VAL A 336 -17.10 -5.05 -2.84
C VAL A 336 -17.23 -6.57 -2.82
N PRO A 337 -17.24 -7.24 -3.99
CA PRO A 337 -17.20 -8.69 -4.05
C PRO A 337 -15.83 -9.22 -3.59
N GLY A 338 -15.84 -10.09 -2.58
CA GLY A 338 -14.66 -10.79 -2.06
C GLY A 338 -14.80 -12.31 -2.15
N THR A 339 -13.68 -13.02 -2.04
CA THR A 339 -13.68 -14.47 -1.82
C THR A 339 -13.59 -14.71 -0.32
N VAL A 340 -14.59 -15.36 0.26
CA VAL A 340 -14.81 -15.39 1.72
C VAL A 340 -14.69 -16.83 2.29
N LEU A 341 -14.95 -17.86 1.47
CA LEU A 341 -14.78 -19.27 1.83
C LEU A 341 -13.70 -19.91 0.96
N GLY A 342 -12.61 -20.32 1.62
CA GLY A 342 -11.45 -20.96 1.01
C GLY A 342 -11.27 -22.40 1.44
N PHE A 343 -12.35 -23.19 1.62
CA PHE A 343 -12.23 -24.61 2.00
C PHE A 343 -11.65 -25.50 0.90
N GLY A 344 -10.90 -24.98 -0.08
CA GLY A 344 -10.15 -25.74 -1.09
C GLY A 344 -10.98 -26.53 -2.12
N PHE A 345 -12.26 -26.78 -1.86
CA PHE A 345 -13.09 -27.68 -2.66
C PHE A 345 -14.12 -26.96 -3.56
N MET A 346 -14.50 -25.70 -3.27
CA MET A 346 -15.49 -24.94 -4.06
C MET A 346 -15.22 -23.42 -3.98
N PRO A 347 -15.10 -22.67 -5.09
CA PRO A 347 -15.04 -21.21 -5.05
C PRO A 347 -16.35 -20.62 -4.53
N THR A 348 -16.26 -19.77 -3.53
CA THR A 348 -17.39 -18.95 -3.06
C THR A 348 -17.08 -17.48 -3.18
N ARG A 349 -18.00 -16.73 -3.77
CA ARG A 349 -17.94 -15.27 -3.82
C ARG A 349 -19.00 -14.72 -2.89
N ALA A 350 -18.67 -13.73 -2.08
CA ALA A 350 -19.64 -13.01 -1.28
C ALA A 350 -19.39 -11.51 -1.40
N VAL A 351 -20.46 -10.73 -1.50
CA VAL A 351 -20.44 -9.29 -1.42
C VAL A 351 -20.75 -8.91 0.02
N ALA A 352 -19.87 -8.13 0.63
CA ALA A 352 -20.06 -7.61 1.98
C ALA A 352 -19.99 -6.09 1.96
N GLU A 353 -20.78 -5.47 2.83
CA GLU A 353 -20.73 -4.05 3.10
C GLU A 353 -20.54 -3.85 4.61
N THR A 354 -19.74 -2.85 4.97
CA THR A 354 -19.58 -2.38 6.34
C THR A 354 -20.48 -1.18 6.53
N ILE A 355 -21.34 -1.27 7.55
CA ILE A 355 -22.32 -0.24 7.89
C ILE A 355 -21.92 0.33 9.24
N GLN A 356 -21.73 1.65 9.31
CA GLN A 356 -21.56 2.33 10.58
C GLN A 356 -22.88 2.30 11.37
N VAL A 357 -22.78 1.97 12.65
CA VAL A 357 -23.91 1.87 13.57
C VAL A 357 -23.64 2.67 14.84
N GLY A 358 -24.70 3.00 15.57
CA GLY A 358 -24.56 3.57 16.90
C GLY A 358 -23.85 2.62 17.87
N ALA A 359 -23.35 3.17 18.98
CA ALA A 359 -22.73 2.36 20.02
C ALA A 359 -23.71 1.31 20.58
N PRO A 360 -23.22 0.16 21.10
CA PRO A 360 -24.09 -0.82 21.73
C PRO A 360 -24.97 -0.18 22.82
N GLY A 361 -26.28 -0.35 22.70
CA GLY A 361 -27.26 0.27 23.62
C GLY A 361 -27.73 1.67 23.25
N ALA A 362 -27.20 2.27 22.17
CA ALA A 362 -27.66 3.56 21.66
C ALA A 362 -29.14 3.50 21.21
N GLY A 363 -29.93 4.46 21.69
CA GLY A 363 -31.29 4.70 21.27
C GLY A 363 -31.40 5.39 19.90
N ALA A 364 -32.62 5.54 19.40
CA ALA A 364 -32.88 6.09 18.06
C ALA A 364 -32.45 7.57 17.89
N SER A 365 -32.32 8.31 18.99
CA SER A 365 -31.88 9.71 19.03
C SER A 365 -30.41 9.90 19.38
N ASP A 366 -29.71 8.83 19.75
CA ASP A 366 -28.32 8.90 20.18
C ASP A 366 -27.39 9.04 18.97
N PRO A 367 -26.16 9.55 19.16
CA PRO A 367 -25.20 9.69 18.07
C PRO A 367 -24.92 8.36 17.36
N ILE A 368 -25.08 8.35 16.04
CA ILE A 368 -24.69 7.22 15.16
C ILE A 368 -23.26 7.38 14.63
N THR A 369 -22.65 8.53 14.94
CA THR A 369 -21.34 8.95 14.49
C THR A 369 -20.21 8.22 15.22
N GLY A 370 -19.09 8.07 14.53
CA GLY A 370 -17.80 7.79 15.15
C GLY A 370 -17.11 9.08 15.57
N ASN A 371 -16.10 8.94 16.43
CA ASN A 371 -15.25 10.04 16.89
C ASN A 371 -14.00 10.17 16.01
N LEU A 372 -13.59 11.40 15.74
CA LEU A 372 -12.36 11.77 15.03
C LEU A 372 -11.51 12.66 15.93
N ARG A 373 -10.24 12.34 16.02
CA ARG A 373 -9.21 13.15 16.68
C ARG A 373 -8.05 13.38 15.73
N LEU A 374 -7.76 14.63 15.46
CA LEU A 374 -6.54 15.07 14.79
C LEU A 374 -5.68 15.75 15.84
N MET A 375 -4.43 15.32 15.97
CA MET A 375 -3.45 15.89 16.88
C MET A 375 -2.16 16.15 16.12
N GLY A 376 -1.53 17.29 16.36
CA GLY A 376 -0.35 17.65 15.59
C GLY A 376 0.44 18.82 16.12
N LEU A 377 1.60 18.97 15.48
CA LEU A 377 2.45 20.14 15.65
C LEU A 377 1.74 21.34 15.05
N ARG A 378 1.53 22.38 15.86
CA ARG A 378 0.97 23.65 15.39
C ARG A 378 1.92 24.34 14.41
N LYS A 379 3.22 24.21 14.66
CA LYS A 379 4.34 24.76 13.90
C LYS A 379 5.42 23.69 13.77
N PRO A 380 5.47 22.98 12.63
CA PRO A 380 6.48 21.93 12.39
C PRO A 380 7.93 22.45 12.41
N ASP A 381 8.11 23.77 12.36
CA ASP A 381 9.36 24.51 12.44
C ASP A 381 9.62 25.14 13.83
N GLU A 382 8.91 24.69 14.87
CA GLU A 382 9.22 24.97 16.28
C GLU A 382 9.61 23.67 17.00
N PRO A 383 10.34 23.74 18.13
CA PRO A 383 10.73 22.55 18.86
C PRO A 383 9.49 21.80 19.33
N THR A 384 9.61 20.48 19.46
CA THR A 384 8.58 19.70 20.14
C THR A 384 8.68 19.95 21.64
N ASP A 385 7.56 20.27 22.27
CA ASP A 385 7.46 20.53 23.70
C ASP A 385 6.44 19.64 24.39
N VAL A 386 5.38 19.23 23.68
CA VAL A 386 4.35 18.34 24.24
C VAL A 386 4.05 17.11 23.38
N LEU A 387 4.14 17.25 22.05
CA LEU A 387 3.82 16.18 21.12
C LEU A 387 4.98 16.00 20.15
N ASP A 388 5.39 14.76 19.92
CA ASP A 388 6.51 14.45 19.03
C ASP A 388 6.06 14.06 17.62
N GLU A 389 4.76 13.85 17.40
CA GLU A 389 4.21 13.39 16.12
C GLU A 389 2.84 13.97 15.80
N THR A 390 2.52 14.07 14.52
CA THR A 390 1.19 14.43 14.02
C THR A 390 0.47 13.18 13.57
N GLY A 391 -0.80 13.07 13.89
CA GLY A 391 -1.59 11.88 13.57
C GLY A 391 -3.10 12.11 13.62
N ILE A 392 -3.81 11.13 13.10
CA ILE A 392 -5.26 11.03 13.17
C ILE A 392 -5.63 9.73 13.88
N LYS A 393 -6.58 9.81 14.81
CA LYS A 393 -7.26 8.66 15.38
C LYS A 393 -8.75 8.75 15.05
N VAL A 394 -9.35 7.63 14.68
CA VAL A 394 -10.77 7.50 14.39
C VAL A 394 -11.30 6.28 15.10
N ALA A 395 -12.43 6.41 15.79
CA ALA A 395 -13.13 5.30 16.41
C ALA A 395 -14.59 5.31 15.97
N SER A 396 -15.12 4.16 15.56
CA SER A 396 -16.53 4.02 15.19
C SER A 396 -17.03 2.61 15.47
N TYR A 397 -18.33 2.45 15.73
CA TYR A 397 -18.95 1.14 15.73
C TYR A 397 -19.44 0.79 14.34
N VAL A 398 -19.12 -0.41 13.90
CA VAL A 398 -19.51 -0.93 12.59
C VAL A 398 -20.08 -2.33 12.72
N ARG A 399 -20.84 -2.76 11.71
CA ARG A 399 -21.18 -4.17 11.50
C ARG A 399 -20.98 -4.52 10.04
N VAL A 400 -20.69 -5.79 9.79
CA VAL A 400 -20.60 -6.32 8.43
C VAL A 400 -21.95 -6.92 8.06
N LYS A 401 -22.51 -6.48 6.94
CA LYS A 401 -23.68 -7.11 6.31
C LYS A 401 -23.21 -7.89 5.10
N ALA A 402 -23.55 -9.18 5.06
CA ALA A 402 -23.34 -9.99 3.87
C ALA A 402 -24.57 -9.89 2.98
N GLY A 403 -24.36 -9.61 1.70
CA GLY A 403 -25.42 -9.49 0.70
C GLY A 403 -25.44 -10.71 -0.22
N LYS A 404 -25.00 -10.52 -1.47
CA LYS A 404 -25.02 -11.57 -2.49
C LYS A 404 -23.90 -12.58 -2.23
N ALA A 405 -24.23 -13.87 -2.19
CA ALA A 405 -23.25 -14.95 -2.20
C ALA A 405 -23.47 -15.90 -3.37
N GLU A 406 -22.40 -16.54 -3.82
CA GLU A 406 -22.43 -17.57 -4.85
C GLU A 406 -21.48 -18.70 -4.45
N VAL A 407 -21.92 -19.94 -4.66
CA VAL A 407 -21.12 -21.15 -4.48
C VAL A 407 -21.05 -21.86 -5.83
N ASN A 408 -19.86 -21.97 -6.42
CA ASN A 408 -19.68 -22.50 -7.78
C ASN A 408 -20.54 -21.76 -8.84
N GLY A 409 -20.77 -20.46 -8.67
CA GLY A 409 -21.62 -19.65 -9.55
C GLY A 409 -23.12 -19.88 -9.37
N VAL A 410 -23.55 -20.71 -8.40
CA VAL A 410 -24.94 -20.83 -8.00
C VAL A 410 -25.21 -19.78 -6.91
N PRO A 411 -26.16 -18.85 -7.12
CA PRO A 411 -26.53 -17.88 -6.10
C PRO A 411 -27.00 -18.57 -4.82
N LEU A 412 -26.46 -18.11 -3.70
CA LEU A 412 -26.83 -18.50 -2.35
C LEU A 412 -27.55 -17.33 -1.71
N ASP A 413 -28.81 -17.55 -1.34
CA ASP A 413 -29.60 -16.53 -0.66
C ASP A 413 -29.22 -16.51 0.83
N LEU A 414 -28.66 -15.38 1.26
CA LEU A 414 -28.27 -15.15 2.64
C LEU A 414 -29.39 -14.50 3.46
N GLY A 415 -30.45 -13.99 2.84
CA GLY A 415 -31.47 -13.19 3.52
C GLY A 415 -30.98 -11.80 3.94
N ASP A 416 -31.92 -10.86 4.09
CA ASP A 416 -31.62 -9.44 4.37
C ASP A 416 -31.07 -9.18 5.79
N ALA A 417 -31.27 -10.14 6.69
CA ALA A 417 -30.85 -10.06 8.09
C ALA A 417 -29.41 -10.53 8.33
N CYS A 418 -28.73 -11.06 7.32
CA CYS A 418 -27.41 -11.66 7.46
C CYS A 418 -26.33 -10.63 7.82
N THR A 419 -26.05 -10.51 9.12
CA THR A 419 -25.17 -9.48 9.68
C THR A 419 -24.34 -10.01 10.84
N THR A 420 -23.20 -9.37 11.08
CA THR A 420 -22.45 -9.54 12.33
C THR A 420 -23.06 -8.74 13.46
N GLY A 421 -22.67 -9.07 14.69
CA GLY A 421 -22.74 -8.11 15.81
C GLY A 421 -21.97 -6.81 15.50
N SER A 422 -22.19 -5.77 16.32
CA SER A 422 -21.40 -4.55 16.25
C SER A 422 -19.98 -4.79 16.78
N THR A 423 -19.00 -4.15 16.16
CA THR A 423 -17.59 -4.17 16.56
C THR A 423 -17.00 -2.77 16.52
N LEU A 424 -15.99 -2.54 17.34
CA LEU A 424 -15.25 -1.29 17.36
C LEU A 424 -14.21 -1.30 16.23
N LEU A 425 -14.29 -0.32 15.35
CA LEU A 425 -13.26 0.01 14.38
C LEU A 425 -12.46 1.18 14.92
N SER A 426 -11.17 0.95 15.19
CA SER A 426 -10.21 1.99 15.59
C SER A 426 -9.12 2.11 14.53
N ALA A 427 -9.09 3.24 13.83
CA ALA A 427 -8.12 3.53 12.79
C ALA A 427 -7.13 4.61 13.25
N GLU A 428 -5.88 4.45 12.87
CA GLU A 428 -4.79 5.37 13.17
C GLU A 428 -4.06 5.76 11.88
N SER A 429 -3.63 7.02 11.80
CA SER A 429 -2.77 7.50 10.73
C SER A 429 -1.59 8.27 11.33
N PHE A 430 -0.39 7.91 10.90
CA PHE A 430 0.83 8.65 11.20
C PHE A 430 1.08 9.66 10.08
N LEU A 431 1.03 10.94 10.44
CA LEU A 431 1.22 12.06 9.52
C LEU A 431 2.61 12.69 9.66
N GLY A 432 3.50 12.10 10.46
CA GLY A 432 4.89 12.53 10.53
C GLY A 432 5.27 13.38 11.73
N ASN A 433 6.54 13.78 11.75
CA ASN A 433 7.14 14.60 12.79
C ASN A 433 8.21 15.52 12.20
N GLN A 434 8.91 16.28 13.04
CA GLN A 434 9.99 17.17 12.61
C GLN A 434 11.11 16.47 11.81
N PHE A 435 11.38 15.19 12.05
CA PHE A 435 12.44 14.43 11.37
C PHE A 435 11.97 13.78 10.08
N THR A 436 10.77 13.21 10.08
CA THR A 436 10.17 12.59 8.90
C THR A 436 9.54 13.62 7.98
N GLY A 437 9.31 14.85 8.44
CA GLY A 437 8.43 15.84 7.82
C GLY A 437 6.97 15.61 8.23
N VAL A 438 6.13 16.65 8.17
CA VAL A 438 4.71 16.57 8.53
C VAL A 438 3.85 16.64 7.26
N LEU A 439 2.99 15.64 7.08
CA LEU A 439 1.97 15.57 6.05
C LEU A 439 0.73 16.32 6.50
N ASN A 440 0.24 17.23 5.65
CA ASN A 440 -1.06 17.85 5.88
C ASN A 440 -2.16 16.80 5.62
N PRO A 441 -3.05 16.51 6.59
CA PRO A 441 -4.10 15.51 6.41
C PRO A 441 -5.00 15.79 5.21
N ASP A 442 -5.21 17.06 4.84
CA ASP A 442 -6.05 17.43 3.69
C ASP A 442 -5.49 16.93 2.34
N LEU A 443 -4.22 16.50 2.31
CA LEU A 443 -3.60 15.92 1.12
C LEU A 443 -3.86 14.41 0.98
N GLY A 444 -4.47 13.76 1.96
CA GLY A 444 -4.66 12.32 2.02
C GLY A 444 -3.60 11.61 2.85
N GLN A 445 -3.90 10.39 3.29
CA GLN A 445 -3.10 9.67 4.27
C GLN A 445 -3.32 8.16 4.23
N THR A 446 -2.38 7.40 4.78
CA THR A 446 -2.59 5.98 5.10
C THR A 446 -3.25 5.85 6.46
N ALA A 447 -4.41 5.21 6.54
CA ALA A 447 -5.11 4.84 7.76
C ALA A 447 -5.04 3.32 7.97
N ILE A 448 -4.66 2.91 9.18
CA ILE A 448 -4.50 1.52 9.56
C ILE A 448 -5.44 1.19 10.71
N VAL A 449 -6.26 0.17 10.52
CA VAL A 449 -6.99 -0.49 11.63
C VAL A 449 -6.20 -1.72 12.00
N LYS A 450 -5.72 -1.79 13.23
CA LYS A 450 -5.01 -2.98 13.76
C LYS A 450 -6.00 -3.84 14.53
N ASP A 451 -5.78 -5.15 14.51
CA ASP A 451 -6.49 -6.13 15.34
C ASP A 451 -8.03 -6.05 15.29
N LEU A 452 -8.58 -5.77 14.11
CA LEU A 452 -10.02 -5.79 13.84
C LEU A 452 -10.61 -7.18 14.18
N GLU A 453 -11.53 -7.18 15.13
CA GLU A 453 -12.38 -8.33 15.42
C GLU A 453 -13.65 -8.26 14.56
N ILE A 454 -13.87 -9.31 13.76
CA ILE A 454 -15.13 -9.50 13.02
C ILE A 454 -16.02 -10.39 13.88
N PRO A 455 -17.17 -9.91 14.41
CA PRO A 455 -18.03 -10.74 15.25
C PRO A 455 -18.69 -11.88 14.47
N ALA A 456 -19.32 -12.81 15.21
CA ALA A 456 -20.11 -13.87 14.60
C ALA A 456 -21.27 -13.31 13.76
N PHE A 457 -21.56 -14.00 12.66
CA PHE A 457 -22.74 -13.75 11.83
C PHE A 457 -23.99 -14.31 12.48
N SER A 458 -25.14 -13.72 12.14
CA SER A 458 -26.46 -14.15 12.56
C SER A 458 -27.50 -13.82 11.49
N GLY A 459 -28.61 -14.58 11.48
CA GLY A 459 -29.73 -14.34 10.57
C GLY A 459 -29.42 -14.62 9.10
N CYS A 460 -28.48 -15.55 8.84
CA CYS A 460 -28.04 -15.88 7.49
C CYS A 460 -28.72 -17.15 6.96
N GLY A 461 -29.31 -17.04 5.77
CA GLY A 461 -29.98 -18.11 5.03
C GLY A 461 -31.50 -18.09 5.20
N GLU A 462 -32.23 -18.28 4.10
CA GLU A 462 -33.70 -18.35 4.07
C GLU A 462 -34.24 -19.78 4.25
N GLY A 463 -33.40 -20.81 4.04
CA GLY A 463 -33.78 -22.23 4.14
C GLY A 463 -33.03 -23.02 5.20
N GLU A 464 -31.72 -22.82 5.30
CA GLU A 464 -30.85 -23.39 6.33
C GLU A 464 -30.07 -22.28 7.02
N ASP A 465 -29.67 -22.51 8.28
CA ASP A 465 -28.86 -21.52 9.01
C ASP A 465 -27.40 -21.55 8.53
N LEU A 466 -27.04 -20.54 7.74
CA LEU A 466 -25.70 -20.34 7.18
C LEU A 466 -24.79 -19.53 8.10
N SER A 467 -25.30 -19.05 9.24
CA SER A 467 -24.55 -18.21 10.18
C SER A 467 -23.27 -18.89 10.71
N PRO A 468 -23.29 -20.19 11.09
CA PRO A 468 -22.08 -20.89 11.52
C PRO A 468 -21.02 -20.99 10.43
N LEU A 469 -21.43 -21.14 9.16
CA LEU A 469 -20.50 -21.26 8.03
C LEU A 469 -19.75 -19.94 7.78
N LEU A 470 -20.48 -18.82 7.73
CA LEU A 470 -19.87 -17.50 7.57
C LEU A 470 -18.98 -17.15 8.78
N THR A 471 -19.44 -17.45 9.98
CA THR A 471 -18.68 -17.24 11.23
C THR A 471 -17.39 -18.04 11.27
N ALA A 472 -17.42 -19.30 10.84
CA ALA A 472 -16.24 -20.15 10.80
C ALA A 472 -15.16 -19.59 9.87
N SER A 473 -15.56 -18.79 8.89
CA SER A 473 -14.72 -18.45 7.74
C SER A 473 -14.04 -17.11 7.85
N ILE A 474 -14.72 -16.10 8.42
CA ILE A 474 -14.18 -14.74 8.50
C ILE A 474 -14.19 -14.13 9.90
N SER A 475 -15.10 -14.55 10.78
CA SER A 475 -15.20 -13.96 12.12
C SER A 475 -13.97 -14.26 12.98
N GLY A 476 -13.57 -13.37 13.87
CA GLY A 476 -12.43 -13.53 14.76
C GLY A 476 -11.51 -12.31 14.76
N SER A 477 -10.50 -12.35 15.62
CA SER A 477 -9.51 -11.28 15.81
C SER A 477 -8.30 -11.40 14.89
N GLY A 478 -7.46 -10.36 14.89
CA GLY A 478 -6.22 -10.30 14.13
C GLY A 478 -6.41 -10.01 12.63
N ASN A 479 -7.59 -9.50 12.25
CA ASN A 479 -7.74 -8.82 10.97
C ASN A 479 -7.17 -7.41 11.11
N TYR A 480 -6.88 -6.77 10.00
CA TYR A 480 -6.38 -5.41 9.90
C TYR A 480 -6.89 -4.83 8.58
N VAL A 481 -7.05 -3.52 8.58
CA VAL A 481 -7.42 -2.76 7.39
C VAL A 481 -6.28 -1.79 7.11
N ASN A 482 -5.89 -1.68 5.84
CA ASN A 482 -4.97 -0.65 5.39
C ASN A 482 -5.66 0.10 4.26
N LEU A 483 -5.97 1.38 4.50
CA LEU A 483 -6.64 2.28 3.57
C LEU A 483 -5.69 3.41 3.24
N GLU A 484 -5.53 3.71 1.95
CA GLU A 484 -5.01 5.01 1.53
C GLU A 484 -6.22 5.92 1.27
N SER A 485 -6.14 7.18 1.69
CA SER A 485 -7.16 8.18 1.42
C SER A 485 -6.68 9.21 0.39
N GLY A 486 -7.62 9.73 -0.39
CA GLY A 486 -7.41 10.90 -1.23
C GLY A 486 -7.42 12.19 -0.44
N ARG A 487 -7.30 13.30 -1.17
CA ARG A 487 -7.42 14.65 -0.60
C ARG A 487 -8.81 14.84 0.02
N TRP A 488 -8.87 15.65 1.06
CA TRP A 488 -10.14 15.91 1.74
C TRP A 488 -10.92 16.95 0.94
N CYS A 489 -12.08 16.54 0.43
CA CYS A 489 -12.96 17.42 -0.33
C CYS A 489 -13.87 18.18 0.63
N ASN A 490 -13.80 19.51 0.59
CA ASN A 490 -14.64 20.39 1.37
C ASN A 490 -15.92 20.69 0.60
N GLY A 491 -17.01 19.98 0.91
CA GLY A 491 -18.31 20.14 0.23
C GLY A 491 -18.85 21.58 0.21
N ALA A 492 -18.56 22.36 1.25
CA ALA A 492 -19.05 23.74 1.37
C ALA A 492 -18.36 24.73 0.42
N THR A 493 -17.12 24.46 0.02
CA THR A 493 -16.29 25.37 -0.79
C THR A 493 -15.85 24.79 -2.12
N GLY A 494 -16.00 23.48 -2.33
CA GLY A 494 -15.43 22.74 -3.46
C GLY A 494 -13.90 22.56 -3.39
N SER A 495 -13.25 23.03 -2.32
CA SER A 495 -11.80 22.92 -2.16
C SER A 495 -11.38 21.46 -1.99
N GLY A 496 -10.38 21.01 -2.75
CA GLY A 496 -9.84 19.65 -2.66
C GLY A 496 -10.69 18.57 -3.35
N CYS A 497 -11.73 18.96 -4.07
CA CYS A 497 -12.66 18.06 -4.75
C CYS A 497 -12.30 17.87 -6.24
N ASP A 498 -12.60 16.68 -6.77
CA ASP A 498 -12.57 16.41 -8.21
C ASP A 498 -14.03 16.26 -8.69
N ASP A 499 -14.48 17.15 -9.58
CA ASP A 499 -15.88 17.21 -10.05
C ASP A 499 -16.93 17.21 -8.91
N ASN A 500 -16.63 17.88 -7.79
CA ASN A 500 -17.43 17.93 -6.54
C ASN A 500 -17.53 16.60 -5.77
N ALA A 501 -16.70 15.62 -6.08
CA ALA A 501 -16.55 14.38 -5.32
C ALA A 501 -15.21 14.36 -4.57
N ALA A 502 -15.10 13.52 -3.55
CA ALA A 502 -13.82 13.25 -2.91
C ALA A 502 -12.91 12.52 -3.92
N PRO A 503 -11.70 13.05 -4.20
CA PRO A 503 -10.77 12.36 -5.08
C PRO A 503 -10.34 11.03 -4.47
N LEU A 504 -10.08 10.05 -5.34
CA LEU A 504 -9.44 8.81 -4.93
C LEU A 504 -7.98 9.07 -4.51
N PRO A 505 -7.37 8.14 -3.75
CA PRO A 505 -5.98 8.25 -3.37
C PRO A 505 -5.02 8.40 -4.55
N GLU A 506 -4.17 9.43 -4.50
CA GLU A 506 -3.05 9.58 -5.40
C GLU A 506 -1.91 8.65 -4.94
N THR A 507 -1.88 7.42 -5.47
CA THR A 507 -0.82 6.45 -5.18
C THR A 507 0.30 6.52 -6.21
N TRP A 508 1.48 6.01 -5.87
CA TRP A 508 2.63 6.01 -6.79
C TRP A 508 3.01 4.60 -7.24
N THR A 509 3.63 4.51 -8.41
CA THR A 509 4.28 3.32 -8.93
C THR A 509 5.77 3.58 -9.02
N ILE A 510 6.57 2.73 -8.37
CA ILE A 510 8.03 2.84 -8.36
C ILE A 510 8.64 1.61 -9.05
N ARG A 511 9.43 1.85 -10.10
CA ARG A 511 10.17 0.81 -10.83
C ARG A 511 11.56 1.30 -11.19
N PRO A 512 12.60 0.45 -11.17
CA PRO A 512 12.59 -0.93 -10.71
C PRO A 512 12.59 -1.07 -9.18
N GLY A 513 12.71 0.02 -8.42
CA GLY A 513 13.00 -0.01 -6.99
C GLY A 513 14.42 -0.52 -6.71
N GLY A 514 14.65 -0.96 -5.47
CA GLY A 514 15.92 -1.49 -4.99
C GLY A 514 16.75 -0.46 -4.22
N ASN A 515 18.03 -0.78 -4.02
CA ASN A 515 18.98 0.13 -3.39
C ASN A 515 19.40 1.18 -4.42
N VAL A 516 19.19 2.45 -4.11
CA VAL A 516 19.48 3.60 -4.97
C VAL A 516 20.61 4.41 -4.37
N THR A 517 21.57 4.78 -5.21
CA THR A 517 22.63 5.74 -4.94
C THR A 517 22.37 6.99 -5.77
N ALA A 518 22.11 8.10 -5.12
CA ALA A 518 21.89 9.39 -5.75
C ALA A 518 23.10 10.30 -5.52
N VAL A 519 23.73 10.80 -6.57
CA VAL A 519 25.00 11.56 -6.47
C VAL A 519 24.84 12.94 -7.09
N ALA A 520 25.14 13.98 -6.30
CA ALA A 520 25.23 15.37 -6.77
C ALA A 520 26.70 15.78 -6.96
N LYS A 521 27.02 16.39 -8.11
CA LYS A 521 28.37 16.88 -8.45
C LYS A 521 28.29 18.22 -9.21
N PRO A 522 28.69 19.36 -8.62
CA PRO A 522 29.05 19.56 -7.21
C PRO A 522 27.80 19.62 -6.31
N PHE A 523 28.02 19.53 -5.00
CA PHE A 523 27.03 19.91 -3.99
C PHE A 523 27.41 21.26 -3.39
N THR A 524 26.47 22.19 -3.32
CA THR A 524 26.73 23.54 -2.78
C THR A 524 25.63 24.01 -1.84
N LEU A 525 26.02 24.66 -0.74
CA LEU A 525 25.17 25.42 0.15
C LEU A 525 25.75 26.82 0.29
N ASN A 526 24.96 27.85 0.02
CA ASN A 526 25.43 29.23 0.12
C ASN A 526 24.83 29.91 1.35
N ASN A 527 25.48 30.95 1.87
CA ASN A 527 24.81 31.89 2.75
C ASN A 527 23.73 32.67 1.98
N LEU A 528 22.93 33.45 2.70
CA LEU A 528 21.81 34.20 2.12
C LEU A 528 22.20 35.08 0.92
N PHE A 529 23.44 35.56 0.88
CA PHE A 529 23.93 36.51 -0.13
C PHE A 529 24.83 35.89 -1.20
N GLY A 530 25.07 34.58 -1.16
CA GLY A 530 25.99 33.90 -2.10
C GLY A 530 27.48 34.22 -1.91
N THR A 531 27.86 34.99 -0.90
CA THR A 531 29.24 35.44 -0.68
C THR A 531 30.09 34.40 0.06
N ALA A 532 29.48 33.56 0.89
CA ALA A 532 30.11 32.45 1.59
C ALA A 532 29.31 31.17 1.33
N GLY A 533 29.94 30.00 1.47
CA GLY A 533 29.26 28.74 1.21
C GLY A 533 30.09 27.50 1.52
N LEU A 534 29.41 26.38 1.69
CA LEU A 534 30.00 25.04 1.68
C LEU A 534 29.91 24.49 0.25
N ARG A 535 31.03 24.04 -0.28
CA ARG A 535 31.09 23.35 -1.57
C ARG A 535 31.73 21.99 -1.36
N CYS A 536 31.11 20.94 -1.86
CA CYS A 536 31.69 19.61 -1.93
C CYS A 536 31.81 19.19 -3.38
N GLU A 537 32.90 18.48 -3.72
CA GLU A 537 33.05 17.85 -5.03
C GLU A 537 31.88 16.90 -5.31
N SER A 538 31.44 16.17 -4.29
CA SER A 538 30.21 15.39 -4.38
C SER A 538 29.45 15.25 -3.06
N ALA A 539 28.14 15.06 -3.17
CA ALA A 539 27.30 14.52 -2.11
C ALA A 539 26.62 13.24 -2.62
N THR A 540 26.69 12.17 -1.84
CA THR A 540 26.10 10.87 -2.17
C THR A 540 25.03 10.52 -1.14
N MET A 541 23.80 10.39 -1.60
CA MET A 541 22.65 9.93 -0.82
C MET A 541 22.34 8.47 -1.18
N ARG A 542 22.19 7.60 -0.19
CA ARG A 542 21.85 6.18 -0.36
C ARG A 542 20.57 5.85 0.36
N PHE A 543 19.65 5.18 -0.32
CA PHE A 543 18.35 4.79 0.20
C PHE A 543 17.81 3.56 -0.53
N ARG A 544 16.76 2.93 0.02
CA ARG A 544 16.08 1.82 -0.63
C ARG A 544 14.66 2.23 -0.98
N LEU A 545 14.29 2.10 -2.25
CA LEU A 545 12.91 2.22 -2.70
C LEU A 545 12.32 0.85 -2.91
N ASP A 546 11.10 0.63 -2.44
CA ASP A 546 10.41 -0.62 -2.72
C ASP A 546 9.77 -0.58 -4.12
N ALA A 547 10.04 -1.63 -4.90
CA ALA A 547 9.40 -1.84 -6.18
C ALA A 547 7.91 -2.18 -5.97
N LYS A 548 7.06 -1.17 -6.01
CA LYS A 548 5.64 -1.30 -5.67
C LYS A 548 4.78 -0.54 -6.67
N HIS A 549 3.59 -1.09 -6.90
CA HIS A 549 2.48 -0.39 -7.52
C HIS A 549 1.56 0.06 -6.37
N TRP A 550 1.04 1.27 -6.46
CA TRP A 550 0.13 1.86 -5.48
C TRP A 550 0.75 2.04 -4.08
N THR A 551 1.95 2.63 -4.02
CA THR A 551 2.57 2.99 -2.73
C THR A 551 2.05 4.34 -2.23
N PRO A 552 1.90 4.51 -0.90
CA PRO A 552 1.68 5.82 -0.28
C PRO A 552 2.79 6.80 -0.64
N ARG A 553 2.46 8.10 -0.62
CA ARG A 553 3.39 9.18 -1.00
C ARG A 553 4.33 9.60 0.12
N PHE A 554 3.93 9.35 1.36
CA PHE A 554 4.67 9.76 2.55
C PHE A 554 5.69 8.70 2.97
N MET A 555 6.88 9.13 3.44
CA MET A 555 7.97 8.26 3.91
C MET A 555 8.37 7.14 2.94
N LEU A 556 8.65 7.52 1.69
CA LEU A 556 9.02 6.58 0.62
C LEU A 556 10.27 5.78 0.94
N ALA A 557 11.27 6.43 1.55
CA ALA A 557 12.50 5.78 1.92
C ALA A 557 13.23 6.50 3.05
N LYS A 558 13.90 5.71 3.88
CA LYS A 558 14.95 6.20 4.77
C LYS A 558 16.26 6.30 4.01
N ALA A 559 16.96 7.41 4.19
CA ALA A 559 18.18 7.73 3.47
C ALA A 559 19.37 8.00 4.41
N ARG A 560 20.58 7.91 3.85
CA ARG A 560 21.84 8.35 4.48
C ARG A 560 22.61 9.18 3.48
N MET A 561 23.31 10.21 3.94
CA MET A 561 24.08 11.10 3.07
C MET A 561 25.55 11.13 3.51
N SER A 562 26.43 11.20 2.52
CA SER A 562 27.88 11.29 2.68
C SER A 562 28.42 12.33 1.70
N PHE A 563 29.56 12.94 2.04
CA PHE A 563 30.14 14.03 1.27
C PHE A 563 31.61 13.77 1.01
N ASP A 564 32.13 14.32 -0.08
CA ASP A 564 33.53 14.16 -0.49
C ASP A 564 34.10 15.46 -1.06
N GLY A 565 35.39 15.68 -0.83
CA GLY A 565 36.12 16.87 -1.30
C GLY A 565 35.47 18.18 -0.88
N CYS A 566 35.18 18.36 0.40
CA CYS A 566 34.46 19.53 0.89
C CYS A 566 35.38 20.67 1.31
N GLU A 567 34.95 21.88 0.96
CA GLU A 567 35.59 23.13 1.31
C GLU A 567 34.55 24.16 1.78
N LEU A 568 34.94 24.95 2.77
CA LEU A 568 34.17 26.08 3.26
C LEU A 568 34.79 27.36 2.75
N ARG A 569 34.04 28.12 1.95
CA ARG A 569 34.42 29.41 1.41
C ARG A 569 33.83 30.54 2.24
N ALA A 570 34.68 31.42 2.74
CA ALA A 570 34.29 32.64 3.42
C ALA A 570 34.06 33.81 2.43
N ALA A 571 33.41 34.88 2.89
CA ALA A 571 33.11 36.07 2.08
C ALA A 571 34.35 36.86 1.62
N ASP A 572 35.50 36.66 2.26
CA ASP A 572 36.79 37.20 1.84
C ASP A 572 37.53 36.31 0.81
N ASN A 573 36.85 35.27 0.29
CA ASN A 573 37.36 34.24 -0.60
C ASN A 573 38.40 33.29 0.03
N THR A 574 38.59 33.31 1.34
CA THR A 574 39.36 32.27 2.02
C THR A 574 38.65 30.93 1.88
N VAL A 575 39.37 29.90 1.43
CA VAL A 575 38.88 28.54 1.26
C VAL A 575 39.57 27.63 2.27
N ARG A 576 38.81 26.78 2.94
CA ARG A 576 39.33 25.83 3.94
C ARG A 576 38.78 24.44 3.70
N PRO A 577 39.61 23.39 3.66
CA PRO A 577 39.11 22.02 3.62
C PRO A 577 38.35 21.72 4.92
N VAL A 578 37.25 20.98 4.80
CA VAL A 578 36.42 20.57 5.93
C VAL A 578 35.96 19.13 5.75
N ASP A 579 35.90 18.39 6.85
CA ASP A 579 35.24 17.09 6.91
C ASP A 579 33.75 17.29 7.15
N VAL A 580 32.92 16.84 6.22
CA VAL A 580 31.46 17.04 6.30
C VAL A 580 30.75 15.73 6.59
N SER A 581 29.87 15.76 7.59
CA SER A 581 28.96 14.67 7.92
C SER A 581 27.51 15.15 7.94
N GLN A 582 26.59 14.22 7.69
CA GLN A 582 25.19 14.40 8.03
C GLN A 582 24.92 13.68 9.37
N ASP A 583 24.11 14.30 10.23
CA ASP A 583 23.71 13.76 11.53
C ASP A 583 22.20 13.47 11.58
N GLY A 584 21.83 12.34 12.20
CA GLY A 584 20.45 11.86 12.30
C GLY A 584 19.96 11.04 11.10
N GLU A 585 18.67 10.75 11.07
CA GLU A 585 18.04 9.99 9.99
C GLU A 585 17.48 10.93 8.91
N LEU A 586 17.68 10.59 7.64
CA LEU A 586 17.04 11.30 6.53
C LEU A 586 15.82 10.53 6.04
N TRP A 587 14.78 11.26 5.67
CA TRP A 587 13.56 10.69 5.09
C TRP A 587 13.25 11.34 3.76
N LEU A 588 13.04 10.52 2.74
CA LEU A 588 12.58 10.93 1.42
C LEU A 588 11.06 10.82 1.37
N ASN A 589 10.40 11.95 1.16
CA ASN A 589 8.94 12.02 1.00
C ASN A 589 8.57 12.48 -0.39
N GLY A 590 7.47 11.92 -0.89
CA GLY A 590 6.75 12.43 -2.04
C GLY A 590 5.78 13.52 -1.65
N VAL A 591 5.73 14.59 -2.44
CA VAL A 591 4.78 15.70 -2.25
C VAL A 591 3.64 15.57 -3.26
N LEU A 592 3.96 15.71 -4.55
CA LEU A 592 2.99 15.62 -5.64
C LEU A 592 3.68 15.18 -6.93
N VAL A 593 2.89 14.60 -7.85
CA VAL A 593 3.30 14.44 -9.25
C VAL A 593 2.69 15.60 -10.02
N ARG A 594 3.53 16.33 -10.75
CA ARG A 594 3.13 17.45 -11.58
C ARG A 594 2.46 16.93 -12.84
N GLU A 595 1.67 17.79 -13.48
CA GLU A 595 1.01 17.48 -14.76
C GLU A 595 2.01 17.08 -15.87
N ASP A 596 3.25 17.56 -15.79
CA ASP A 596 4.34 17.21 -16.72
C ASP A 596 5.04 15.88 -16.39
N GLY A 597 4.56 15.13 -15.40
CA GLY A 597 5.10 13.84 -14.98
C GLY A 597 6.34 13.91 -14.10
N ARG A 598 6.80 15.12 -13.72
CA ARG A 598 7.86 15.29 -12.72
C ARG A 598 7.31 15.13 -11.31
N VAL A 599 8.17 14.74 -10.39
CA VAL A 599 7.80 14.36 -9.03
C VAL A 599 8.47 15.29 -8.04
N ASP A 600 7.68 16.00 -7.23
CA ASP A 600 8.23 16.81 -6.15
C ASP A 600 8.56 15.93 -4.95
N LEU A 601 9.83 15.95 -4.57
CA LEU A 601 10.39 15.19 -3.46
C LEU A 601 10.94 16.14 -2.39
N THR A 602 10.84 15.74 -1.13
CA THR A 602 11.45 16.45 -0.01
C THR A 602 12.32 15.48 0.78
N VAL A 603 13.54 15.91 1.10
CA VAL A 603 14.44 15.23 2.03
C VAL A 603 14.36 15.94 3.37
N ASN A 604 13.80 15.26 4.37
CA ASN A 604 13.68 15.74 5.75
C ASN A 604 14.78 15.16 6.63
N GLY A 605 14.98 15.74 7.82
CA GLY A 605 15.98 15.27 8.79
C GLY A 605 17.40 15.82 8.57
N VAL A 606 17.56 16.85 7.74
CA VAL A 606 18.87 17.34 7.30
C VAL A 606 19.56 18.13 8.41
N LYS A 607 20.69 17.61 8.89
CA LYS A 607 21.64 18.31 9.78
C LYS A 607 23.05 18.07 9.26
N ILE A 608 23.73 19.13 8.81
CA ILE A 608 25.06 19.02 8.20
C ILE A 608 26.09 19.64 9.14
N ASN A 609 27.13 18.88 9.43
CA ASN A 609 28.24 19.30 10.28
C ASN A 609 29.52 19.34 9.45
N ALA A 610 30.17 20.49 9.36
CA ALA A 610 31.45 20.68 8.69
C ALA A 610 32.54 20.96 9.74
N THR A 611 33.46 20.02 9.93
CA THR A 611 34.56 20.13 10.90
C THR A 611 35.82 20.55 10.17
N GLY A 612 36.54 21.55 10.68
CA GLY A 612 37.79 22.00 10.09
C GLY A 612 38.64 22.77 11.10
N GLU A 613 39.50 23.65 10.61
CA GLU A 613 40.37 24.48 11.43
C GLU A 613 40.11 25.99 11.21
N ASN A 614 40.19 26.75 12.31
CA ASN A 614 40.22 28.20 12.30
C ASN A 614 41.56 28.71 11.72
N ALA A 615 41.67 30.03 11.48
CA ALA A 615 42.91 30.62 10.96
C ALA A 615 44.12 30.47 11.92
N ASP A 616 43.84 30.25 13.20
CA ASP A 616 44.82 30.00 14.26
C ASP A 616 45.16 28.51 14.45
N GLY A 617 44.63 27.61 13.60
CA GLY A 617 44.81 26.16 13.69
C GLY A 617 43.94 25.46 14.73
N THR A 618 43.04 26.18 15.43
CA THR A 618 42.12 25.55 16.38
C THR A 618 41.01 24.80 15.64
N LYS A 619 40.66 23.59 16.09
CA LYS A 619 39.53 22.84 15.52
C LYS A 619 38.24 23.61 15.72
N CYS A 620 37.41 23.66 14.69
CA CYS A 620 36.11 24.30 14.71
C CYS A 620 35.06 23.45 13.98
N GLN A 621 33.79 23.74 14.26
CA GLN A 621 32.64 23.08 13.63
C GLN A 621 31.66 24.13 13.11
N ALA A 622 31.34 24.08 11.83
CA ALA A 622 30.26 24.82 11.19
C ALA A 622 29.05 23.90 11.07
N ARG A 623 27.94 24.28 11.70
CA ARG A 623 26.71 23.48 11.76
C ARG A 623 25.63 24.15 10.90
N MET A 624 25.01 23.37 10.03
CA MET A 624 23.98 23.81 9.10
C MET A 624 22.74 22.94 9.34
N THR A 625 21.79 23.48 10.10
CA THR A 625 20.64 22.74 10.64
C THR A 625 19.35 23.52 10.39
N GLY A 626 18.21 22.88 10.60
CA GLY A 626 16.98 23.63 10.89
C GLY A 626 17.20 24.46 12.15
N LEU A 627 16.55 25.62 12.23
CA LEU A 627 16.47 26.37 13.47
C LEU A 627 15.02 26.55 13.84
N PHE A 628 14.79 26.35 15.11
CA PHE A 628 13.53 26.58 15.75
C PHE A 628 13.66 27.79 16.65
N THR A 629 12.60 28.59 16.73
CA THR A 629 12.53 29.71 17.66
C THR A 629 11.73 29.30 18.88
N ASP A 630 12.35 29.34 20.05
CA ASP A 630 11.69 29.19 21.34
C ASP A 630 11.42 30.60 21.92
N GLY A 631 10.16 31.00 21.87
CA GLY A 631 9.67 32.26 22.42
C GLY A 631 9.89 33.50 21.55
N PHE A 632 9.22 34.59 21.94
CA PHE A 632 9.21 35.85 21.19
C PHE A 632 10.27 36.84 21.69
N PHE A 633 10.57 36.88 23.01
CA PHE A 633 11.65 37.71 23.59
C PHE A 633 12.14 37.19 24.96
N PRO A 634 13.47 37.01 25.16
CA PRO A 634 14.49 36.98 24.11
C PRO A 634 14.23 35.81 23.16
N ILE A 635 14.50 35.98 21.86
CA ILE A 635 14.40 34.88 20.89
C ILE A 635 15.53 33.90 21.20
N VAL A 636 15.18 32.71 21.68
CA VAL A 636 16.13 31.61 21.86
C VAL A 636 16.05 30.74 20.62
N TYR A 637 17.19 30.44 20.01
CA TYR A 637 17.26 29.54 18.87
C TYR A 637 17.73 28.17 19.34
N SER A 638 17.00 27.13 18.96
CA SER A 638 17.41 25.73 19.16
C SER A 638 17.57 25.04 17.82
N GLU A 639 18.44 24.03 17.77
CA GLU A 639 18.67 23.27 16.55
C GLU A 639 17.57 22.25 16.30
N GLY A 640 17.07 22.26 15.07
CA GLY A 640 16.11 21.29 14.55
C GLY A 640 16.65 20.53 13.34
N PRO A 641 16.01 19.42 12.95
CA PRO A 641 16.17 18.89 11.59
C PRO A 641 15.72 19.94 10.57
N GLY A 642 16.53 20.16 9.54
CA GLY A 642 16.10 20.90 8.36
C GLY A 642 15.55 19.97 7.29
N SER A 643 15.24 20.55 6.14
CA SER A 643 14.87 19.80 4.95
C SER A 643 15.43 20.47 3.69
N PHE A 644 15.28 19.83 2.55
CA PHE A 644 15.30 20.50 1.26
C PHE A 644 14.35 19.79 0.30
N SER A 645 13.80 20.55 -0.66
CA SER A 645 12.90 20.02 -1.67
C SER A 645 13.55 20.11 -3.05
N GLY A 646 13.15 19.19 -3.93
CA GLY A 646 13.57 19.17 -5.31
C GLY A 646 12.54 18.50 -6.19
N THR A 647 12.75 18.62 -7.49
CA THR A 647 11.89 17.99 -8.49
C THR A 647 12.68 16.88 -9.18
N TYR A 648 12.17 15.66 -9.10
CA TYR A 648 12.69 14.49 -9.79
C TYR A 648 12.06 14.35 -11.18
N ASP A 649 12.91 14.19 -12.18
CA ASP A 649 12.50 14.02 -13.57
C ASP A 649 12.75 12.56 -14.01
N ASN A 650 11.67 11.87 -14.39
CA ASN A 650 11.72 10.48 -14.83
C ASN A 650 12.50 10.25 -16.13
N GLY A 651 12.66 11.28 -16.97
CA GLY A 651 13.39 11.20 -18.24
C GLY A 651 14.89 11.43 -18.08
N THR A 652 15.30 12.30 -17.15
CA THR A 652 16.72 12.56 -16.87
C THR A 652 17.28 11.76 -15.69
N HIS A 653 16.40 11.22 -14.85
CA HIS A 653 16.72 10.56 -13.58
C HIS A 653 17.47 11.45 -12.59
N VAL A 654 17.26 12.77 -12.71
CA VAL A 654 17.86 13.79 -11.86
C VAL A 654 16.81 14.32 -10.88
N LEU A 655 17.16 14.34 -9.61
CA LEU A 655 16.48 15.12 -8.58
C LEU A 655 17.17 16.48 -8.47
N SER A 656 16.59 17.49 -9.12
CA SER A 656 17.08 18.87 -9.03
C SER A 656 16.59 19.53 -7.76
N SER A 657 17.51 19.75 -6.83
CA SER A 657 17.24 20.33 -5.52
C SER A 657 17.92 21.69 -5.37
N THR A 658 17.22 22.62 -4.72
CA THR A 658 17.77 23.90 -4.26
C THR A 658 17.91 23.86 -2.73
N PRO A 659 18.96 23.20 -2.20
CA PRO A 659 19.13 23.06 -0.76
C PRO A 659 19.43 24.42 -0.12
N GLY A 660 19.18 24.54 1.19
CA GLY A 660 19.54 25.72 1.98
C GLY A 660 18.37 26.58 2.42
N THR A 661 17.23 26.56 1.74
CA THR A 661 16.07 27.36 2.16
C THR A 661 15.47 26.92 3.49
N SER A 662 15.77 25.74 4.01
CA SER A 662 15.26 25.28 5.33
C SER A 662 16.40 25.01 6.31
N LEU A 663 17.60 25.48 5.97
CA LEU A 663 18.79 25.37 6.79
C LEU A 663 19.26 26.76 7.21
N ASN A 664 19.92 26.82 8.35
CA ASN A 664 20.51 28.04 8.89
C ASN A 664 21.91 27.71 9.38
N TYR A 665 22.76 28.75 9.48
CA TYR A 665 24.02 28.62 10.18
C TYR A 665 23.75 28.62 11.69
N SER A 666 23.98 27.48 12.34
CA SER A 666 23.52 27.26 13.70
C SER A 666 24.22 28.15 14.73
N PRO A 667 23.53 28.52 15.83
CA PRO A 667 24.14 29.24 16.95
C PRO A 667 25.25 28.44 17.65
N GLU A 668 25.19 27.11 17.60
CA GLU A 668 26.19 26.20 18.15
C GLU A 668 27.44 26.08 17.27
N SER A 669 27.45 26.67 16.08
CA SER A 669 28.65 26.71 15.24
C SER A 669 29.81 27.41 15.97
N THR A 670 30.97 26.77 15.98
CA THR A 670 32.21 27.28 16.59
C THR A 670 33.19 27.85 15.57
N CYS A 671 33.00 27.56 14.27
CA CYS A 671 33.82 28.19 13.22
C CYS A 671 33.50 29.68 13.06
N ALA A 672 34.55 30.50 13.04
CA ALA A 672 34.46 31.92 12.71
C ALA A 672 34.73 32.12 11.21
N VAL A 673 33.66 32.09 10.41
CA VAL A 673 33.73 32.14 8.95
C VAL A 673 33.09 33.43 8.45
N SER A 674 33.88 34.30 7.83
CA SER A 674 33.37 35.56 7.28
C SER A 674 32.22 35.28 6.31
N GLY A 675 31.11 36.01 6.45
CA GLY A 675 29.90 35.84 5.64
C GLY A 675 28.86 34.87 6.20
N PHE A 676 29.20 34.02 7.18
CA PHE A 676 28.21 33.26 7.92
C PHE A 676 27.85 33.99 9.21
N VAL A 677 26.55 34.26 9.41
CA VAL A 677 26.01 34.85 10.63
C VAL A 677 25.20 33.79 11.36
N LYS A 678 25.47 33.60 12.66
CA LYS A 678 24.70 32.68 13.49
C LYS A 678 23.21 33.04 13.45
N ASN A 679 22.36 32.02 13.39
CA ASN A 679 20.91 32.13 13.25
C ASN A 679 20.43 32.68 11.90
N GLN A 680 21.32 32.82 10.92
CA GLN A 680 20.93 33.27 9.60
C GLN A 680 20.59 32.09 8.70
N ARG A 681 19.43 32.19 8.05
CA ARG A 681 19.01 31.28 6.98
C ARG A 681 20.06 31.22 5.88
N LEU A 682 20.34 30.02 5.41
CA LEU A 682 21.19 29.80 4.26
C LEU A 682 20.46 30.26 2.98
N GLY A 683 21.23 30.66 1.98
CA GLY A 683 20.72 31.01 0.66
C GLY A 683 20.51 29.76 -0.19
N GLN A 684 20.15 29.98 -1.46
CA GLN A 684 20.00 28.89 -2.41
C GLN A 684 21.35 28.24 -2.71
N GLY A 685 21.44 26.96 -2.42
CA GLY A 685 22.44 26.04 -2.93
C GLY A 685 21.99 25.37 -4.22
N SER A 686 22.81 24.46 -4.71
CA SER A 686 22.51 23.59 -5.84
C SER A 686 22.98 22.17 -5.54
N ALA A 687 22.08 21.21 -5.80
CA ALA A 687 22.36 19.79 -5.75
C ALA A 687 21.47 19.04 -6.76
N ASP A 688 22.04 18.68 -7.91
CA ASP A 688 21.40 17.83 -8.89
C ASP A 688 21.81 16.38 -8.65
N PHE A 689 20.97 15.63 -7.93
CA PHE A 689 21.26 14.25 -7.60
C PHE A 689 20.86 13.32 -8.75
N VAL A 690 21.83 12.68 -9.39
CA VAL A 690 21.59 11.65 -10.41
C VAL A 690 21.36 10.30 -9.71
N LEU A 691 20.22 9.65 -9.94
CA LEU A 691 19.85 8.39 -9.30
C LEU A 691 20.36 7.17 -10.10
N ASP A 692 21.01 6.24 -9.40
CA ASP A 692 21.46 4.95 -9.93
C ASP A 692 21.07 3.78 -8.99
N PRO A 693 20.31 2.75 -9.44
CA PRO A 693 19.73 2.66 -10.78
C PRO A 693 18.65 3.74 -11.01
N PRO A 694 18.45 4.17 -12.26
CA PRO A 694 17.34 5.02 -12.66
C PRO A 694 16.00 4.54 -12.13
N GLN A 695 15.17 5.46 -11.65
CA GLN A 695 13.82 5.17 -11.17
C GLN A 695 12.76 5.78 -12.09
N GLN A 696 11.66 5.07 -12.24
CA GLN A 696 10.41 5.55 -12.79
C GLN A 696 9.42 5.63 -11.63
N ILE A 697 9.03 6.87 -11.29
CA ILE A 697 8.07 7.20 -10.25
C ILE A 697 6.89 7.85 -10.94
N THR A 698 5.79 7.11 -11.12
CA THR A 698 4.61 7.58 -11.87
C THR A 698 3.36 7.47 -11.03
N GLN A 699 2.33 8.23 -11.37
CA GLN A 699 0.96 7.90 -10.97
C GLN A 699 0.44 6.72 -11.83
N PRO A 700 -0.50 5.91 -11.32
CA PRO A 700 -1.14 4.79 -12.01
C PRO A 700 -1.81 5.17 -13.33
#